data_AF-E9SHG0-F1
#
_entry.id   AF-E9SHG0-F1
#
_cell.length_a   1.000
_cell.length_b   1.000
_cell.length_c   1.000
_cell.angle_alpha   90.00
_cell.angle_beta   90.00
_cell.angle_gamma   90.00
#
_symmetry.space_group_name_H-M   'P 1'
#
loop_
_entity.id
_entity.type
_entity.pdbx_description
1 polymer ?
#
loop_
_entity_poly.entity_id
_entity_poly.type
_entity_poly.pdbx_seq_one_letter_code
_entity_poly.pdbx_strand_id
1 'polypeptide(L)'
;MKSRKFAASLAAVMALTAVPYGSALADRKLGDVSGDDIINVKDISLCAAYVKNVRALDEDSLSAADINGDGKVNITDVSLLAAHVKGVKPIKNKRDDSSCTGSENDVPTSSSPSSYTGSENDVPTSSSPSSYTGSENDVPTSSSPSDSDSKSSDDTSSQTDDSSQPDEPYVEPDYDFEMNYAGIKKRNIPACAAVHDPSVLKVGDTYYIYGSHMSAAKCDDLMSWQYMANGYSADNNVYGQIYDVYDEAFKYAGSPTSIVKTDDADNGGTEHVWAPDVIYNKKMGKYVMYYCTTSNWCTSNLCYATSDSPEGPFEWQGAFIYSGFYGSTVKYTDVLDYVDLDYASSHYWSGKSYASRQYPNAIDPTVFYDAEGKMWLTYGSWSGGIFLLEIDEATGLPIHPKANEANGVDPYFGKRIAGGGGKSGEAPYILYDEDSGYYYLFISYGALSREGGYQIRVFRSDKPDGDYVDMNGSELPSGVDPAGYGLKLSGNYMLPSLNRAYMATGHNSAFVDDDGKKYIVYHTRFDNNTEGHAPRTHQYLLNAEGWICMLPYQTRGETVSECGYSMAEVEGRYYMTDQGTDISADIAQPVILYLNRDGKAKTANDEGTWTMEEDSYRMTVTIGGKTYSGVFCKMLDEAQTEVMTFSAVGSNESIWGVKY
;
A
#
# COMPACT_ATOMS: atom_id res chain seq x y z
N MET A 1 -47.92 -21.76 33.79
CA MET A 1 -46.69 -21.02 33.42
C MET A 1 -45.52 -22.00 33.41
N LYS A 2 -44.57 -21.79 32.50
CA LYS A 2 -43.82 -22.78 31.71
C LYS A 2 -43.02 -23.83 32.49
N SER A 3 -43.02 -25.05 31.95
CA SER A 3 -42.28 -26.23 32.42
C SER A 3 -40.85 -26.29 31.86
N ARG A 4 -39.94 -26.82 32.68
CA ARG A 4 -38.65 -27.41 32.28
C ARG A 4 -38.89 -28.82 31.74
N LYS A 5 -38.08 -29.28 30.77
CA LYS A 5 -37.51 -30.64 30.76
C LYS A 5 -36.36 -30.78 29.75
N PHE A 6 -35.46 -31.67 30.14
CA PHE A 6 -34.12 -31.99 29.66
C PHE A 6 -34.07 -32.77 28.34
N ALA A 7 -32.86 -32.79 27.77
CA ALA A 7 -32.37 -33.49 26.59
C ALA A 7 -32.51 -35.03 26.61
N ALA A 8 -32.56 -35.61 25.40
CA ALA A 8 -32.10 -36.97 25.11
C ALA A 8 -31.71 -37.11 23.63
N SER A 9 -30.57 -37.78 23.43
CA SER A 9 -29.89 -38.17 22.19
C SER A 9 -30.68 -39.20 21.37
N LEU A 10 -30.53 -39.23 20.03
CA LEU A 10 -30.47 -40.49 19.26
C LEU A 10 -29.94 -40.32 17.83
N ALA A 11 -28.96 -41.16 17.48
CA ALA A 11 -28.52 -41.46 16.13
C ALA A 11 -29.54 -42.37 15.40
N ALA A 12 -29.67 -42.24 14.08
CA ALA A 12 -30.34 -43.23 13.25
C ALA A 12 -29.67 -43.36 11.86
N VAL A 13 -29.52 -44.63 11.47
CA VAL A 13 -28.74 -45.21 10.38
C VAL A 13 -29.52 -45.23 9.06
N MET A 14 -28.79 -45.12 7.94
CA MET A 14 -29.26 -45.34 6.57
C MET A 14 -29.87 -46.73 6.35
N ALA A 15 -30.96 -46.80 5.59
CA ALA A 15 -31.28 -47.96 4.77
C ALA A 15 -32.02 -47.52 3.49
N LEU A 16 -31.44 -47.85 2.34
CA LEU A 16 -32.02 -47.70 1.01
C LEU A 16 -33.27 -48.58 0.85
N THR A 17 -34.25 -48.08 0.10
CA THR A 17 -35.15 -48.91 -0.71
C THR A 17 -35.18 -48.37 -2.13
N ALA A 18 -34.70 -49.17 -3.08
CA ALA A 18 -34.82 -48.93 -4.51
C ALA A 18 -36.19 -49.39 -5.01
N VAL A 19 -36.81 -48.60 -5.89
CA VAL A 19 -37.86 -49.05 -6.82
C VAL A 19 -37.47 -48.54 -8.22
N PRO A 20 -37.50 -49.40 -9.26
CA PRO A 20 -36.97 -49.07 -10.57
C PRO A 20 -38.06 -48.52 -11.50
N TYR A 21 -37.71 -47.50 -12.29
CA TYR A 21 -38.32 -47.27 -13.59
C TYR A 21 -37.25 -46.70 -14.52
N GLY A 22 -36.89 -47.49 -15.53
CA GLY A 22 -36.05 -47.04 -16.61
C GLY A 22 -36.82 -46.15 -17.58
N SER A 23 -36.21 -45.03 -17.94
CA SER A 23 -36.34 -44.41 -19.25
C SER A 23 -34.93 -43.91 -19.60
N ALA A 24 -34.42 -44.32 -20.75
CA ALA A 24 -33.05 -44.05 -21.22
C ALA A 24 -32.62 -42.60 -20.95
N LEU A 25 -31.69 -42.42 -20.00
CA LEU A 25 -31.08 -41.13 -19.71
C LEU A 25 -29.99 -40.89 -20.75
N ALA A 26 -30.09 -39.77 -21.45
CA ALA A 26 -29.02 -39.30 -22.32
C ALA A 26 -27.79 -39.02 -21.44
N ASP A 27 -26.65 -39.65 -21.73
CA ASP A 27 -25.38 -39.30 -21.09
C ASP A 27 -25.10 -37.82 -21.34
N ARG A 28 -25.29 -36.99 -20.32
CA ARG A 28 -24.94 -35.58 -20.35
C ARG A 28 -23.44 -35.43 -20.61
N LYS A 29 -23.07 -34.53 -21.51
CA LYS A 29 -21.68 -34.33 -21.92
C LYS A 29 -20.83 -33.90 -20.72
N LEU A 30 -19.65 -34.50 -20.54
CA LEU A 30 -18.71 -34.12 -19.48
C LEU A 30 -18.35 -32.63 -19.62
N GLY A 31 -18.61 -31.84 -18.58
CA GLY A 31 -18.48 -30.37 -18.56
C GLY A 31 -19.76 -29.58 -18.83
N ASP A 32 -20.82 -30.19 -19.37
CA ASP A 32 -22.11 -29.51 -19.55
C ASP A 32 -22.98 -29.66 -18.30
N VAL A 33 -22.67 -28.89 -17.26
CA VAL A 33 -23.36 -28.92 -15.96
C VAL A 33 -24.78 -28.35 -16.09
N SER A 34 -25.02 -27.48 -17.05
CA SER A 34 -26.29 -26.81 -17.26
C SER A 34 -27.29 -27.60 -18.12
N GLY A 35 -26.80 -28.57 -18.88
CA GLY A 35 -27.59 -29.44 -19.75
C GLY A 35 -28.11 -28.75 -21.00
N ASP A 36 -27.40 -27.73 -21.50
CA ASP A 36 -27.76 -27.01 -22.72
C ASP A 36 -26.89 -27.38 -23.93
N ASP A 37 -26.12 -28.48 -23.81
CA ASP A 37 -25.16 -29.02 -24.79
C ASP A 37 -23.98 -28.08 -25.12
N ILE A 38 -23.82 -26.96 -24.38
CA ILE A 38 -22.79 -25.95 -24.61
C ILE A 38 -21.98 -25.71 -23.33
N ILE A 39 -20.72 -26.14 -23.34
CA ILE A 39 -19.81 -25.91 -22.20
C ILE A 39 -19.32 -24.45 -22.21
N ASN A 40 -19.82 -23.64 -21.28
CA ASN A 40 -19.54 -22.22 -21.18
C ASN A 40 -19.51 -21.71 -19.72
N VAL A 41 -19.51 -20.39 -19.52
CA VAL A 41 -19.42 -19.74 -18.19
C VAL A 41 -20.58 -20.13 -17.26
N LYS A 42 -21.74 -20.48 -17.82
CA LYS A 42 -22.91 -20.96 -17.08
C LYS A 42 -22.60 -22.27 -16.33
N ASP A 43 -21.88 -23.20 -16.95
CA ASP A 43 -21.51 -24.48 -16.33
C ASP A 43 -20.50 -24.28 -15.20
N ILE A 44 -19.54 -23.37 -15.39
CA ILE A 44 -18.60 -22.95 -14.34
C ILE A 44 -19.37 -22.39 -13.14
N SER A 45 -20.36 -21.53 -13.40
CA SER A 45 -21.15 -20.87 -12.37
C SER A 45 -22.00 -21.87 -11.58
N LEU A 46 -22.60 -22.85 -12.25
CA LEU A 46 -23.37 -23.91 -11.59
C LEU A 46 -22.49 -24.85 -10.78
N CYS A 47 -21.33 -25.26 -11.32
CA CYS A 47 -20.35 -26.08 -10.61
C CYS A 47 -19.81 -25.34 -9.37
N ALA A 48 -19.45 -24.06 -9.50
CA ALA A 48 -18.96 -23.24 -8.39
C ALA A 48 -20.05 -23.00 -7.32
N ALA A 49 -21.31 -22.78 -7.71
CA ALA A 49 -22.41 -22.64 -6.76
C ALA A 49 -22.64 -23.93 -5.96
N TYR A 50 -22.44 -25.09 -6.57
CA TYR A 50 -22.48 -26.38 -5.87
C TYR A 50 -21.34 -26.52 -4.87
N VAL A 51 -20.09 -26.28 -5.29
CA VAL A 51 -18.91 -26.36 -4.41
C VAL A 51 -19.01 -25.41 -3.22
N LYS A 52 -19.67 -24.26 -3.38
CA LYS A 52 -19.93 -23.27 -2.32
C LYS A 52 -21.15 -23.61 -1.44
N ASN A 53 -21.82 -24.74 -1.64
CA ASN A 53 -23.08 -25.11 -0.99
C ASN A 53 -24.21 -24.09 -1.18
N VAL A 54 -24.16 -23.29 -2.26
CA VAL A 54 -25.18 -22.29 -2.60
C VAL A 54 -26.32 -22.92 -3.39
N ARG A 55 -26.05 -23.98 -4.16
CA ARG A 55 -27.05 -24.64 -5.01
C ARG A 55 -26.80 -26.15 -5.13
N ALA A 56 -27.83 -26.96 -4.96
CA ALA A 56 -27.75 -28.40 -5.23
C ALA A 56 -27.80 -28.68 -6.75
N LEU A 57 -27.10 -29.73 -7.17
CA LEU A 57 -27.10 -30.26 -8.53
C LEU A 57 -27.83 -31.60 -8.56
N ASP A 58 -28.51 -31.90 -9.67
CA ASP A 58 -29.06 -33.24 -9.93
C ASP A 58 -27.95 -34.25 -10.29
N GLU A 59 -28.29 -35.54 -10.31
CA GLU A 59 -27.33 -36.63 -10.51
C GLU A 59 -26.59 -36.53 -11.85
N ASP A 60 -27.28 -36.12 -12.92
CA ASP A 60 -26.70 -35.93 -14.26
C ASP A 60 -25.74 -34.72 -14.29
N SER A 61 -26.10 -33.63 -13.60
CA SER A 61 -25.24 -32.44 -13.42
C SER A 61 -24.00 -32.74 -12.59
N LEU A 62 -24.13 -33.57 -11.56
CA LEU A 62 -23.00 -33.99 -10.71
C LEU A 62 -22.02 -34.87 -11.49
N SER A 63 -22.54 -35.80 -12.28
CA SER A 63 -21.74 -36.64 -13.17
C SER A 63 -21.02 -35.80 -14.25
N ALA A 64 -21.71 -34.80 -14.82
CA ALA A 64 -21.11 -33.89 -15.79
C ALA A 64 -20.09 -32.91 -15.16
N ALA A 65 -20.22 -32.61 -13.87
CA ALA A 65 -19.35 -31.69 -13.14
C ALA A 65 -18.07 -32.36 -12.60
N ASP A 66 -17.98 -33.69 -12.49
CA ASP A 66 -16.76 -34.40 -12.08
C ASP A 66 -15.79 -34.57 -13.26
N ILE A 67 -15.13 -33.48 -13.64
CA ILE A 67 -14.28 -33.39 -14.83
C ILE A 67 -13.03 -34.26 -14.69
N ASN A 68 -12.51 -34.38 -13.47
CA ASN A 68 -11.29 -35.14 -13.20
C ASN A 68 -11.57 -36.65 -12.96
N GLY A 69 -12.81 -37.02 -12.67
CA GLY A 69 -13.27 -38.41 -12.53
C GLY A 69 -12.91 -39.07 -11.20
N ASP A 70 -12.68 -38.28 -10.14
CA ASP A 70 -12.38 -38.77 -8.78
C ASP A 70 -13.62 -39.10 -7.95
N GLY A 71 -14.82 -38.90 -8.50
CA GLY A 71 -16.09 -39.10 -7.84
C GLY A 71 -16.49 -37.96 -6.90
N LYS A 72 -15.81 -36.81 -6.94
CA LYS A 72 -16.06 -35.65 -6.07
C LYS A 72 -16.01 -34.34 -6.84
N VAL A 73 -17.16 -33.68 -6.97
CA VAL A 73 -17.23 -32.32 -7.53
C VAL A 73 -16.67 -31.30 -6.53
N ASN A 74 -15.49 -30.74 -6.81
CA ASN A 74 -14.80 -29.78 -5.96
C ASN A 74 -14.13 -28.65 -6.76
N ILE A 75 -13.33 -27.80 -6.11
CA ILE A 75 -12.70 -26.64 -6.75
C ILE A 75 -11.78 -27.03 -7.93
N THR A 76 -11.25 -28.25 -7.91
CA THR A 76 -10.44 -28.80 -9.01
C THR A 76 -11.26 -28.90 -10.29
N ASP A 77 -12.52 -29.35 -10.20
CA ASP A 77 -13.39 -29.49 -11.37
C ASP A 77 -13.85 -28.15 -11.92
N VAL A 78 -14.15 -27.20 -11.04
CA VAL A 78 -14.43 -25.80 -11.42
C VAL A 78 -13.24 -25.22 -12.19
N SER A 79 -12.02 -25.50 -11.74
CA SER A 79 -10.79 -25.03 -12.38
C SER A 79 -10.56 -25.68 -13.74
N LEU A 80 -10.81 -26.99 -13.89
CA LEU A 80 -10.71 -27.69 -15.16
C LEU A 80 -11.76 -27.23 -16.17
N LEU A 81 -12.98 -26.99 -15.70
CA LEU A 81 -14.06 -26.44 -16.51
C LEU A 81 -13.75 -25.02 -16.97
N ALA A 82 -13.21 -24.19 -16.10
CA ALA A 82 -12.74 -22.85 -16.44
C ALA A 82 -11.57 -22.87 -17.44
N ALA A 83 -10.62 -23.80 -17.30
CA ALA A 83 -9.53 -23.98 -18.26
C ALA A 83 -10.05 -24.40 -19.65
N HIS A 84 -11.12 -25.20 -19.71
CA HIS A 84 -11.76 -25.58 -20.96
C HIS A 84 -12.45 -24.42 -21.66
N VAL A 85 -13.28 -23.66 -20.93
CA VAL A 85 -13.98 -22.49 -21.48
C VAL A 85 -12.99 -21.40 -21.94
N LYS A 86 -11.83 -21.31 -21.29
CA LYS A 86 -10.73 -20.41 -21.70
C LYS A 86 -9.88 -20.94 -22.87
N GLY A 87 -10.17 -22.13 -23.39
CA GLY A 87 -9.39 -22.76 -24.46
C GLY A 87 -7.98 -23.23 -24.05
N VAL A 88 -7.68 -23.22 -22.75
CA VAL A 88 -6.36 -23.56 -22.20
C VAL A 88 -6.17 -25.08 -22.14
N LYS A 89 -7.24 -25.84 -21.85
CA LYS A 89 -7.16 -27.31 -21.74
C LYS A 89 -8.46 -27.99 -22.18
N PRO A 90 -8.44 -28.93 -23.15
CA PRO A 90 -9.64 -29.67 -23.54
C PRO A 90 -10.08 -30.67 -22.47
N ILE A 91 -11.40 -30.81 -22.26
CA ILE A 91 -11.97 -31.89 -21.46
C ILE A 91 -11.87 -33.18 -22.28
N LYS A 92 -11.24 -34.21 -21.72
CA LYS A 92 -11.07 -35.51 -22.39
C LYS A 92 -12.33 -36.35 -22.15
N ASN A 93 -13.09 -36.61 -23.21
CA ASN A 93 -14.25 -37.50 -23.12
C ASN A 93 -13.81 -38.94 -22.86
N LYS A 94 -14.54 -39.66 -21.99
CA LYS A 94 -14.31 -41.07 -21.62
C LYS A 94 -14.67 -42.08 -22.74
N ARG A 95 -14.74 -41.65 -24.00
CA ARG A 95 -14.99 -42.50 -25.18
C ARG A 95 -14.07 -42.07 -26.30
N ASP A 96 -12.83 -42.54 -26.24
CA ASP A 96 -12.07 -42.96 -27.40
C ASP A 96 -10.92 -43.85 -26.92
N ASP A 97 -10.88 -45.03 -27.52
CA ASP A 97 -10.35 -46.26 -26.97
C ASP A 97 -8.84 -46.43 -27.17
N SER A 98 -8.31 -47.34 -26.36
CA SER A 98 -7.08 -48.10 -26.53
C SER A 98 -6.57 -48.28 -27.98
N SER A 99 -5.26 -48.04 -28.20
CA SER A 99 -4.35 -48.98 -28.90
C SER A 99 -2.94 -48.40 -29.16
N CYS A 100 -1.97 -49.32 -29.11
CA CYS A 100 -0.66 -49.33 -29.78
C CYS A 100 0.56 -48.66 -29.10
N THR A 101 1.35 -49.57 -28.52
CA THR A 101 2.79 -49.62 -28.29
C THR A 101 3.67 -49.00 -29.39
N GLY A 102 4.81 -48.40 -29.01
CA GLY A 102 5.94 -48.13 -29.92
C GLY A 102 7.07 -47.33 -29.26
N SER A 103 8.27 -47.91 -29.28
CA SER A 103 9.52 -47.48 -28.66
C SER A 103 10.37 -46.52 -29.50
N GLU A 104 11.32 -45.88 -28.81
CA GLU A 104 12.66 -45.41 -29.25
C GLU A 104 12.82 -44.20 -30.20
N ASN A 105 13.74 -43.34 -29.74
CA ASN A 105 14.72 -42.49 -30.47
C ASN A 105 14.24 -41.64 -31.64
N ASP A 106 14.41 -40.31 -31.51
CA ASP A 106 15.37 -39.61 -32.37
C ASP A 106 15.64 -38.17 -31.91
N VAL A 107 16.93 -37.87 -31.83
CA VAL A 107 17.54 -36.54 -31.78
C VAL A 107 17.46 -35.91 -33.18
N PRO A 108 17.35 -34.58 -33.30
CA PRO A 108 18.32 -33.93 -34.17
C PRO A 108 18.95 -32.68 -33.55
N THR A 109 20.28 -32.75 -33.53
CA THR A 109 21.24 -31.67 -33.57
C THR A 109 20.96 -30.69 -34.71
N SER A 110 21.17 -29.40 -34.48
CA SER A 110 21.84 -28.56 -35.49
C SER A 110 22.80 -27.60 -34.79
N SER A 111 24.06 -27.74 -35.17
CA SER A 111 25.22 -26.97 -34.74
C SER A 111 25.41 -25.73 -35.62
N SER A 112 25.87 -24.66 -34.96
CA SER A 112 26.61 -23.42 -35.32
C SER A 112 27.51 -23.51 -36.58
N PRO A 113 28.23 -22.45 -37.09
CA PRO A 113 28.78 -21.29 -36.35
C PRO A 113 29.01 -19.96 -37.12
N SER A 114 29.44 -18.89 -36.44
CA SER A 114 30.79 -18.30 -36.65
C SER A 114 31.09 -17.14 -35.70
N SER A 115 32.25 -17.26 -35.07
CA SER A 115 33.04 -16.26 -34.35
C SER A 115 33.63 -15.17 -35.26
N TYR A 116 33.88 -13.99 -34.69
CA TYR A 116 34.97 -13.11 -35.12
C TYR A 116 35.71 -12.58 -33.88
N THR A 117 37.03 -12.73 -33.89
CA THR A 117 38.00 -12.20 -32.93
C THR A 117 38.86 -11.14 -33.61
N GLY A 118 39.39 -10.20 -32.82
CA GLY A 118 40.47 -9.30 -33.23
C GLY A 118 40.80 -8.28 -32.14
N SER A 119 41.86 -8.57 -31.36
CA SER A 119 42.67 -7.61 -30.59
C SER A 119 43.35 -6.62 -31.57
N GLU A 120 43.94 -5.48 -31.21
CA GLU A 120 44.93 -5.17 -30.17
C GLU A 120 45.31 -3.68 -30.36
N ASN A 121 45.67 -2.94 -29.29
CA ASN A 121 46.78 -1.98 -29.30
C ASN A 121 47.02 -1.36 -27.90
N ASP A 122 48.30 -1.39 -27.53
CA ASP A 122 48.94 -0.97 -26.28
C ASP A 122 49.08 0.56 -26.08
N VAL A 123 48.87 1.03 -24.82
CA VAL A 123 49.77 1.80 -23.88
C VAL A 123 50.49 3.08 -24.39
N PRO A 124 50.79 4.18 -23.62
CA PRO A 124 51.01 4.30 -22.14
C PRO A 124 50.52 5.56 -21.35
N THR A 125 50.42 5.36 -20.02
CA THR A 125 50.84 6.17 -18.83
C THR A 125 50.76 7.71 -18.77
N SER A 126 50.24 8.26 -17.66
CA SER A 126 50.93 9.21 -16.74
C SER A 126 50.03 9.59 -15.53
N SER A 127 50.41 9.19 -14.31
CA SER A 127 50.85 10.01 -13.16
C SER A 127 49.81 10.92 -12.46
N SER A 128 49.43 10.54 -11.23
CA SER A 128 49.05 11.45 -10.12
C SER A 128 50.32 11.98 -9.41
N PRO A 129 50.28 12.73 -8.28
CA PRO A 129 49.26 13.63 -7.69
C PRO A 129 49.87 15.00 -7.25
N SER A 130 49.06 15.99 -6.84
CA SER A 130 49.54 17.00 -5.87
C SER A 130 48.44 17.66 -5.03
N SER A 131 48.62 17.51 -3.72
CA SER A 131 48.12 18.31 -2.61
C SER A 131 48.35 19.82 -2.76
N TYR A 132 47.49 20.66 -2.18
CA TYR A 132 47.93 21.93 -1.58
C TYR A 132 47.03 22.36 -0.41
N THR A 133 47.70 22.95 0.57
CA THR A 133 47.30 23.36 1.92
C THR A 133 47.02 24.87 2.02
N GLY A 134 46.14 25.28 2.93
CA GLY A 134 46.48 26.29 3.95
C GLY A 134 45.91 27.73 3.85
N SER A 135 45.49 28.21 5.04
CA SER A 135 45.36 29.59 5.58
C SER A 135 44.27 30.51 5.01
N GLU A 136 43.27 30.95 5.78
CA GLU A 136 43.22 31.88 6.95
C GLU A 136 43.07 33.37 6.56
N ASN A 137 42.27 34.07 7.38
CA ASN A 137 42.07 35.52 7.53
C ASN A 137 41.09 36.17 6.51
N ASP A 138 40.17 37.08 6.85
CA ASP A 138 40.06 37.99 7.98
C ASP A 138 38.61 38.49 8.16
N VAL A 139 38.32 38.94 9.38
CA VAL A 139 37.12 39.64 9.86
C VAL A 139 36.96 41.02 9.16
N PRO A 140 35.75 41.60 9.08
CA PRO A 140 35.58 42.85 9.82
C PRO A 140 34.23 43.00 10.55
N THR A 141 34.35 43.80 11.60
CA THR A 141 33.39 44.19 12.62
C THR A 141 32.53 45.41 12.24
N SER A 142 31.39 45.49 12.92
CA SER A 142 30.79 46.65 13.61
C SER A 142 29.91 47.68 12.91
N SER A 143 28.78 47.91 13.60
CA SER A 143 28.13 49.17 13.98
C SER A 143 27.00 49.76 13.11
N SER A 144 25.77 49.64 13.64
CA SER A 144 24.68 50.64 13.58
C SER A 144 24.96 51.81 14.56
N PRO A 145 24.07 52.81 14.80
CA PRO A 145 22.88 53.29 14.06
C PRO A 145 22.84 54.85 13.92
N SER A 146 21.89 55.41 13.13
CA SER A 146 21.26 56.71 13.46
C SER A 146 20.12 57.12 12.53
N ASP A 147 19.06 57.62 13.15
CA ASP A 147 17.87 58.30 12.63
C ASP A 147 18.14 59.51 11.72
N SER A 148 17.20 59.82 10.81
CA SER A 148 16.49 61.11 10.78
C SER A 148 15.53 61.26 9.59
N ASP A 149 14.24 61.43 9.91
CA ASP A 149 13.27 62.41 9.40
C ASP A 149 13.41 63.11 8.03
N SER A 150 12.35 62.93 7.24
CA SER A 150 11.47 63.98 6.68
C SER A 150 11.60 64.46 5.22
N LYS A 151 10.39 64.53 4.63
CA LYS A 151 9.86 65.47 3.61
C LYS A 151 10.07 65.20 2.12
N SER A 152 8.96 64.75 1.54
CA SER A 152 8.21 65.33 0.41
C SER A 152 8.99 66.04 -0.72
N SER A 153 8.84 65.49 -1.90
CA SER A 153 8.65 66.27 -3.12
C SER A 153 7.75 65.49 -4.08
N ASP A 154 6.62 66.10 -4.41
CA ASP A 154 5.84 65.77 -5.59
C ASP A 154 6.76 65.72 -6.81
N ASP A 155 6.67 64.66 -7.61
CA ASP A 155 6.87 64.80 -9.04
C ASP A 155 5.84 63.96 -9.78
N THR A 156 5.11 64.65 -10.66
CA THR A 156 3.99 64.12 -11.41
C THR A 156 4.53 63.64 -12.75
N SER A 157 4.52 62.34 -13.01
CA SER A 157 4.59 61.82 -14.37
C SER A 157 3.52 60.76 -14.59
N SER A 158 2.45 61.20 -15.24
CA SER A 158 1.47 60.35 -15.88
C SER A 158 2.15 59.40 -16.89
N GLN A 159 2.10 58.10 -16.63
CA GLN A 159 2.00 57.10 -17.68
C GLN A 159 0.87 56.14 -17.31
N THR A 160 -0.23 56.34 -18.02
CA THR A 160 -1.30 55.38 -18.22
C THR A 160 -0.74 54.17 -18.96
N ASP A 161 -0.76 53.01 -18.32
CA ASP A 161 -0.92 51.73 -19.01
C ASP A 161 -2.01 50.95 -18.25
N ASP A 162 -3.23 51.41 -18.49
CA ASP A 162 -4.46 50.67 -18.24
C ASP A 162 -4.57 49.64 -19.36
N SER A 163 -4.05 48.44 -19.12
CA SER A 163 -4.40 47.26 -19.89
C SER A 163 -5.46 46.44 -19.14
N SER A 164 -6.54 47.07 -18.71
CA SER A 164 -7.79 46.34 -18.50
C SER A 164 -8.31 45.92 -19.89
N GLN A 165 -7.99 44.69 -20.28
CA GLN A 165 -8.85 43.97 -21.22
C GLN A 165 -10.27 44.07 -20.63
N PRO A 166 -11.27 44.57 -21.38
CA PRO A 166 -12.63 44.57 -20.87
C PRO A 166 -13.00 43.12 -20.53
N ASP A 167 -13.37 42.87 -19.27
CA ASP A 167 -13.94 41.59 -18.86
C ASP A 167 -15.05 41.25 -19.85
N GLU A 168 -14.84 40.24 -20.69
CA GLU A 168 -15.92 39.70 -21.51
C GLU A 168 -17.06 39.36 -20.55
N PRO A 169 -18.31 39.77 -20.85
CA PRO A 169 -19.43 39.50 -19.96
C PRO A 169 -19.52 37.99 -19.74
N TYR A 170 -19.41 37.56 -18.48
CA TYR A 170 -19.52 36.16 -18.12
C TYR A 170 -20.87 35.61 -18.60
N VAL A 171 -20.82 34.66 -19.53
CA VAL A 171 -21.96 33.89 -19.99
C VAL A 171 -21.90 32.56 -19.28
N GLU A 172 -22.98 32.21 -18.58
CA GLU A 172 -23.06 30.91 -17.91
C GLU A 172 -22.86 29.79 -18.94
N PRO A 173 -21.95 28.83 -18.69
CA PRO A 173 -21.67 27.77 -19.65
C PRO A 173 -22.89 26.89 -19.86
N ASP A 174 -23.07 26.41 -21.10
CA ASP A 174 -24.03 25.35 -21.40
C ASP A 174 -23.49 24.05 -20.80
N TYR A 175 -24.12 23.57 -19.73
CA TYR A 175 -23.58 22.45 -18.96
C TYR A 175 -23.81 21.11 -19.66
N ASP A 176 -22.71 20.43 -19.98
CA ASP A 176 -22.68 19.03 -20.38
C ASP A 176 -22.10 18.16 -19.25
N PHE A 177 -22.96 17.39 -18.60
CA PHE A 177 -22.58 16.43 -17.55
C PHE A 177 -22.38 15.01 -18.08
N GLU A 178 -22.47 14.79 -19.40
CA GLU A 178 -22.21 13.48 -20.00
C GLU A 178 -20.74 13.09 -19.84
N MET A 179 -20.51 11.85 -19.41
CA MET A 179 -19.17 11.29 -19.28
C MET A 179 -18.60 10.90 -20.66
N ASN A 180 -17.84 11.80 -21.26
CA ASN A 180 -17.17 11.58 -22.55
C ASN A 180 -15.66 11.42 -22.38
N TYR A 181 -15.06 10.34 -22.90
CA TYR A 181 -13.61 10.11 -22.90
C TYR A 181 -12.98 10.21 -24.30
N ALA A 182 -13.74 10.63 -25.32
CA ALA A 182 -13.24 10.76 -26.68
C ALA A 182 -12.08 11.75 -26.73
N GLY A 183 -10.97 11.35 -27.37
CA GLY A 183 -9.76 12.17 -27.48
C GLY A 183 -8.81 12.06 -26.30
N ILE A 184 -9.25 11.55 -25.15
CA ILE A 184 -8.38 11.31 -23.99
C ILE A 184 -7.58 10.02 -24.23
N LYS A 185 -6.26 10.16 -24.27
CA LYS A 185 -5.35 9.02 -24.44
C LYS A 185 -5.26 8.23 -23.14
N LYS A 186 -5.03 6.92 -23.27
CA LYS A 186 -4.86 6.02 -22.12
C LYS A 186 -3.54 5.29 -22.19
N ARG A 187 -2.95 5.00 -21.03
CA ARG A 187 -1.69 4.27 -20.94
C ARG A 187 -1.62 3.39 -19.70
N ASN A 188 -0.83 2.32 -19.79
CA ASN A 188 -0.38 1.55 -18.64
C ASN A 188 1.04 1.98 -18.29
N ILE A 189 1.31 2.26 -17.02
CA ILE A 189 2.67 2.51 -16.54
C ILE A 189 3.31 1.17 -16.11
N PRO A 190 4.36 0.70 -16.81
CA PRO A 190 5.14 -0.44 -16.34
C PRO A 190 6.01 0.01 -15.16
N ALA A 191 6.00 -0.74 -14.06
CA ALA A 191 6.89 -0.48 -12.93
C ALA A 191 8.22 -1.26 -13.02
N CYS A 192 8.35 -2.20 -13.96
CA CYS A 192 9.50 -3.11 -14.15
C CYS A 192 9.86 -4.03 -12.95
N ALA A 193 9.37 -3.74 -11.74
CA ALA A 193 9.39 -4.60 -10.57
C ALA A 193 8.02 -4.63 -9.87
N ALA A 194 7.72 -5.73 -9.19
CA ALA A 194 6.59 -5.88 -8.27
C ALA A 194 7.16 -6.09 -6.86
N VAL A 195 7.13 -5.00 -6.07
CA VAL A 195 7.53 -5.00 -4.66
C VAL A 195 6.27 -4.73 -3.86
N HIS A 196 5.89 -5.67 -2.99
CA HIS A 196 4.78 -5.51 -2.06
C HIS A 196 5.30 -4.78 -0.82
N ASP A 197 4.49 -3.93 -0.20
CA ASP A 197 4.86 -3.18 1.01
C ASP A 197 6.15 -2.34 0.86
N PRO A 198 6.25 -1.45 -0.16
CA PRO A 198 7.49 -0.75 -0.44
C PRO A 198 7.81 0.33 0.60
N SER A 199 8.89 0.15 1.36
CA SER A 199 9.51 1.21 2.14
C SER A 199 10.65 1.88 1.36
N VAL A 200 10.52 3.19 1.15
CA VAL A 200 11.44 3.99 0.33
C VAL A 200 12.62 4.52 1.13
N LEU A 201 13.81 4.47 0.52
CA LEU A 201 15.04 5.10 1.00
C LEU A 201 15.71 5.85 -0.15
N LYS A 202 16.11 7.10 0.07
CA LYS A 202 16.94 7.85 -0.87
C LYS A 202 18.41 7.80 -0.45
N VAL A 203 19.32 7.53 -1.40
CA VAL A 203 20.77 7.62 -1.21
C VAL A 203 21.40 8.28 -2.43
N GLY A 204 21.90 9.52 -2.26
CA GLY A 204 22.37 10.32 -3.40
C GLY A 204 21.24 10.54 -4.39
N ASP A 205 21.48 10.24 -5.67
CA ASP A 205 20.48 10.39 -6.75
C ASP A 205 19.60 9.14 -6.97
N THR A 206 19.80 8.08 -6.18
CA THR A 206 19.11 6.80 -6.35
C THR A 206 18.08 6.57 -5.24
N TYR A 207 16.90 6.12 -5.65
CA TYR A 207 15.82 5.70 -4.77
C TYR A 207 15.77 4.18 -4.69
N TYR A 208 15.61 3.68 -3.48
CA TYR A 208 15.50 2.28 -3.15
C TYR A 208 14.10 2.01 -2.58
N ILE A 209 13.54 0.85 -2.86
CA ILE A 209 12.39 0.31 -2.14
C ILE A 209 12.70 -1.10 -1.66
N TYR A 210 12.37 -1.36 -0.40
CA TYR A 210 12.46 -2.67 0.23
C TYR A 210 11.04 -3.11 0.55
N GLY A 211 10.73 -4.38 0.34
CA GLY A 211 9.38 -4.87 0.55
C GLY A 211 9.32 -6.31 1.00
N SER A 212 8.11 -6.76 1.24
CA SER A 212 7.82 -8.12 1.66
C SER A 212 8.41 -9.17 0.71
N HIS A 213 8.62 -10.37 1.26
CA HIS A 213 9.11 -11.53 0.51
C HIS A 213 10.54 -11.36 -0.01
N MET A 214 11.38 -10.68 0.78
CA MET A 214 12.79 -10.42 0.46
C MET A 214 12.97 -9.77 -0.93
N SER A 215 12.04 -8.88 -1.28
CA SER A 215 12.07 -8.13 -2.52
C SER A 215 12.67 -6.74 -2.29
N ALA A 216 13.51 -6.28 -3.21
CA ALA A 216 14.02 -4.92 -3.20
C ALA A 216 14.27 -4.44 -4.63
N ALA A 217 14.04 -3.16 -4.88
CA ALA A 217 14.25 -2.54 -6.19
C ALA A 217 14.81 -1.13 -6.06
N LYS A 218 15.41 -0.61 -7.13
CA LYS A 218 15.91 0.76 -7.20
C LYS A 218 15.54 1.46 -8.50
N CYS A 219 15.52 2.79 -8.50
CA CYS A 219 15.39 3.63 -9.69
C CYS A 219 15.99 5.01 -9.43
N ASP A 220 16.11 5.82 -10.49
CA ASP A 220 16.58 7.21 -10.40
C ASP A 220 15.46 8.22 -10.75
N ASP A 221 14.25 7.75 -11.05
CA ASP A 221 13.13 8.55 -11.60
C ASP A 221 11.79 8.35 -10.85
N LEU A 222 11.79 7.62 -9.74
CA LEU A 222 10.60 7.26 -8.94
C LEU A 222 9.52 6.46 -9.70
N MET A 223 9.84 5.89 -10.86
CA MET A 223 8.90 5.16 -11.71
C MET A 223 9.41 3.81 -12.18
N SER A 224 10.65 3.76 -12.68
CA SER A 224 11.20 2.67 -13.49
C SER A 224 11.98 1.68 -12.64
N TRP A 225 11.32 1.11 -11.63
CA TRP A 225 11.93 0.24 -10.62
C TRP A 225 12.57 -1.03 -11.20
N GLN A 226 13.86 -1.25 -10.90
CA GLN A 226 14.60 -2.45 -11.27
C GLN A 226 14.89 -3.28 -10.02
N TYR A 227 14.60 -4.59 -10.08
CA TYR A 227 14.94 -5.50 -8.98
C TYR A 227 16.43 -5.48 -8.67
N MET A 228 16.75 -5.34 -7.39
CA MET A 228 18.06 -5.66 -6.82
C MET A 228 18.05 -7.06 -6.22
N ALA A 229 16.92 -7.43 -5.61
CA ALA A 229 16.67 -8.72 -4.97
C ALA A 229 15.20 -9.09 -5.15
N ASN A 230 14.90 -10.39 -5.26
CA ASN A 230 13.53 -10.86 -5.41
C ASN A 230 13.39 -12.29 -4.89
N GLY A 231 12.63 -12.44 -3.80
CA GLY A 231 12.21 -13.74 -3.28
C GLY A 231 13.16 -14.38 -2.27
N TYR A 232 12.66 -15.45 -1.67
CA TYR A 232 13.32 -16.27 -0.66
C TYR A 232 14.42 -17.14 -1.27
N SER A 233 15.68 -16.76 -1.07
CA SER A 233 16.84 -17.53 -1.50
C SER A 233 18.07 -17.15 -0.68
N ALA A 234 18.94 -18.12 -0.41
CA ALA A 234 20.27 -17.85 0.17
C ALA A 234 21.16 -17.04 -0.79
N ASP A 235 20.92 -17.15 -2.11
CA ASP A 235 21.61 -16.34 -3.13
C ASP A 235 21.08 -14.90 -3.23
N ASN A 236 20.05 -14.55 -2.45
CA ASN A 236 19.53 -13.18 -2.39
C ASN A 236 20.60 -12.25 -1.81
N ASN A 237 21.14 -11.35 -2.63
CA ASN A 237 22.25 -10.45 -2.27
C ASN A 237 21.90 -9.40 -1.21
N VAL A 238 20.61 -9.10 -1.00
CA VAL A 238 20.17 -8.13 0.01
C VAL A 238 19.89 -8.83 1.33
N TYR A 239 19.14 -9.93 1.28
CA TYR A 239 18.56 -10.56 2.49
C TYR A 239 19.12 -11.96 2.80
N GLY A 240 19.84 -12.59 1.87
CA GLY A 240 20.18 -14.02 1.91
C GLY A 240 21.04 -14.45 3.10
N GLN A 241 21.76 -13.52 3.74
CA GLN A 241 22.53 -13.79 4.96
C GLN A 241 21.68 -14.24 6.15
N ILE A 242 20.36 -13.99 6.13
CA ILE A 242 19.45 -14.52 7.16
C ILE A 242 19.49 -16.05 7.25
N TYR A 243 19.82 -16.75 6.16
CA TYR A 243 19.92 -18.21 6.13
C TYR A 243 21.18 -18.75 6.81
N ASP A 244 22.22 -17.93 7.00
CA ASP A 244 23.43 -18.33 7.74
C ASP A 244 23.16 -18.50 9.24
N VAL A 245 22.10 -17.86 9.74
CA VAL A 245 21.64 -17.88 11.14
C VAL A 245 20.18 -18.33 11.23
N TYR A 246 19.77 -19.26 10.36
CA TYR A 246 18.37 -19.67 10.19
C TYR A 246 17.69 -20.08 11.50
N ASP A 247 18.37 -20.90 12.31
CA ASP A 247 17.84 -21.44 13.57
C ASP A 247 17.61 -20.35 14.62
N GLU A 248 18.38 -19.25 14.57
CA GLU A 248 18.21 -18.07 15.40
C GLU A 248 17.16 -17.12 14.82
N ALA A 249 17.27 -16.76 13.54
CA ALA A 249 16.41 -15.79 12.87
C ALA A 249 14.95 -16.22 12.80
N PHE A 250 14.69 -17.52 12.63
CA PHE A 250 13.35 -18.09 12.57
C PHE A 250 13.00 -18.92 13.81
N LYS A 251 13.73 -18.76 14.92
CA LYS A 251 13.54 -19.54 16.15
C LYS A 251 12.09 -19.51 16.63
N TYR A 252 11.50 -18.32 16.70
CA TYR A 252 10.19 -18.11 17.32
C TYR A 252 9.04 -18.25 16.32
N ALA A 253 9.09 -17.51 15.21
CA ALA A 253 8.08 -17.44 14.16
C ALA A 253 8.74 -17.29 12.77
N GLY A 254 7.94 -17.46 11.71
CA GLY A 254 8.34 -17.22 10.31
C GLY A 254 8.87 -18.40 9.54
N SER A 255 8.91 -19.61 10.11
CA SER A 255 9.34 -20.84 9.42
C SER A 255 8.43 -22.05 9.75
N PRO A 256 8.34 -23.04 8.84
CA PRO A 256 7.74 -24.36 9.13
C PRO A 256 8.37 -25.09 10.34
N THR A 257 9.57 -24.69 10.76
CA THR A 257 10.32 -25.30 11.86
C THR A 257 10.39 -24.45 13.13
N SER A 258 9.83 -23.24 13.10
CA SER A 258 9.75 -22.34 14.26
C SER A 258 9.01 -22.96 15.45
N ILE A 259 9.24 -22.42 16.65
CA ILE A 259 8.48 -22.77 17.87
C ILE A 259 6.97 -22.63 17.63
N VAL A 260 6.56 -21.56 16.96
CA VAL A 260 5.23 -21.45 16.38
C VAL A 260 5.38 -21.51 14.87
N LYS A 261 5.00 -22.65 14.29
CA LYS A 261 5.10 -22.89 12.84
C LYS A 261 4.20 -21.95 12.05
N THR A 262 4.61 -21.67 10.81
CA THR A 262 3.75 -20.97 9.85
C THR A 262 2.44 -21.74 9.63
N ASP A 263 1.35 -21.01 9.42
CA ASP A 263 0.00 -21.57 9.23
C ASP A 263 -0.16 -22.36 7.91
N ASP A 264 0.76 -22.15 6.98
CA ASP A 264 0.90 -22.86 5.72
C ASP A 264 1.96 -23.98 5.73
N ALA A 265 2.62 -24.24 6.86
CA ALA A 265 3.72 -25.22 6.96
C ALA A 265 3.34 -26.62 6.43
N ASP A 266 2.12 -27.08 6.73
CA ASP A 266 1.63 -28.39 6.30
C ASP A 266 1.21 -28.41 4.80
N ASN A 267 1.15 -27.24 4.16
CA ASN A 267 0.79 -27.05 2.75
C ASN A 267 1.99 -26.68 1.87
N GLY A 268 3.22 -26.95 2.35
CA GLY A 268 4.45 -26.62 1.63
C GLY A 268 4.87 -25.15 1.75
N GLY A 269 4.35 -24.45 2.76
CA GLY A 269 4.80 -23.12 3.14
C GLY A 269 6.30 -23.06 3.43
N THR A 270 6.87 -21.87 3.24
CA THR A 270 8.29 -21.54 3.40
C THR A 270 8.47 -20.48 4.47
N GLU A 271 9.62 -19.80 4.47
CA GLU A 271 9.85 -18.67 5.36
C GLU A 271 8.97 -17.47 5.01
N HIS A 272 8.60 -16.69 6.04
CA HIS A 272 7.81 -15.47 5.92
C HIS A 272 8.61 -14.29 6.49
N VAL A 273 9.09 -13.40 5.60
CA VAL A 273 9.82 -12.16 5.94
C VAL A 273 9.10 -10.99 5.29
N TRP A 274 8.46 -10.13 6.09
CA TRP A 274 7.53 -9.10 5.60
C TRP A 274 7.94 -7.67 6.01
N ALA A 275 7.44 -6.72 5.20
CA ALA A 275 7.35 -5.29 5.44
C ALA A 275 8.61 -4.66 6.06
N PRO A 276 9.77 -4.74 5.38
CA PRO A 276 10.98 -4.12 5.87
C PRO A 276 10.92 -2.60 5.73
N ASP A 277 11.56 -1.90 6.66
CA ASP A 277 11.95 -0.51 6.54
C ASP A 277 13.47 -0.37 6.69
N VAL A 278 14.08 0.53 5.93
CA VAL A 278 15.55 0.72 5.92
C VAL A 278 15.88 2.18 6.13
N ILE A 279 16.73 2.45 7.11
CA ILE A 279 17.19 3.79 7.45
C ILE A 279 18.70 3.82 7.64
N TYR A 280 19.33 4.97 7.39
CA TYR A 280 20.71 5.19 7.80
C TYR A 280 20.77 5.57 9.28
N ASN A 281 21.33 4.69 10.11
CA ASN A 281 21.59 4.99 11.51
C ASN A 281 22.89 5.80 11.63
N LYS A 282 22.76 7.09 11.99
CA LYS A 282 23.87 8.05 12.05
C LYS A 282 24.89 7.69 13.13
N LYS A 283 24.43 7.08 14.23
CA LYS A 283 25.28 6.71 15.36
C LYS A 283 26.06 5.42 15.10
N MET A 284 25.43 4.44 14.46
CA MET A 284 26.08 3.19 14.05
C MET A 284 26.96 3.37 12.81
N GLY A 285 26.65 4.37 11.97
CA GLY A 285 27.33 4.58 10.69
C GLY A 285 26.98 3.52 9.66
N LYS A 286 25.79 2.91 9.76
CA LYS A 286 25.33 1.77 8.94
C LYS A 286 23.89 1.98 8.48
N TYR A 287 23.53 1.33 7.38
CA TYR A 287 22.13 1.09 7.03
C TYR A 287 21.57 0.02 7.96
N VAL A 288 20.39 0.25 8.51
CA VAL A 288 19.70 -0.67 9.39
C VAL A 288 18.36 -1.00 8.76
N MET A 289 18.12 -2.29 8.51
CA MET A 289 16.87 -2.81 8.04
C MET A 289 16.10 -3.39 9.23
N TYR A 290 14.93 -2.84 9.50
CA TYR A 290 13.96 -3.40 10.43
C TYR A 290 12.91 -4.15 9.64
N TYR A 291 12.56 -5.36 10.05
CA TYR A 291 11.58 -6.19 9.35
C TYR A 291 10.92 -7.14 10.34
N CYS A 292 10.00 -8.00 9.88
CA CYS A 292 9.40 -9.00 10.75
C CYS A 292 9.44 -10.42 10.16
N THR A 293 9.44 -11.39 11.05
CA THR A 293 9.13 -12.80 10.75
C THR A 293 7.79 -13.17 11.39
N THR A 294 6.91 -13.83 10.64
CA THR A 294 5.53 -14.08 11.08
C THR A 294 5.06 -15.48 10.74
N SER A 295 4.31 -16.09 11.63
CA SER A 295 3.78 -17.45 11.42
C SER A 295 2.27 -17.49 11.21
N ASN A 296 1.56 -16.51 11.71
CA ASN A 296 0.10 -16.41 11.60
C ASN A 296 -0.34 -14.99 11.96
N TRP A 297 -1.65 -14.76 11.91
CA TRP A 297 -2.30 -13.47 12.15
C TRP A 297 -1.97 -12.74 13.46
N CYS A 298 -1.30 -13.37 14.45
CA CYS A 298 -0.89 -12.68 15.68
C CYS A 298 0.45 -13.12 16.27
N THR A 299 1.14 -14.12 15.69
CA THR A 299 2.41 -14.63 16.20
C THR A 299 3.55 -14.23 15.28
N SER A 300 4.30 -13.23 15.73
CA SER A 300 5.34 -12.57 14.95
C SER A 300 6.43 -12.05 15.86
N ASN A 301 7.54 -11.62 15.28
CA ASN A 301 8.53 -10.80 15.96
C ASN A 301 9.19 -9.83 14.98
N LEU A 302 9.60 -8.69 15.51
CA LEU A 302 10.45 -7.76 14.77
C LEU A 302 11.90 -8.27 14.80
N CYS A 303 12.65 -7.89 13.79
CA CYS A 303 14.06 -8.22 13.59
C CYS A 303 14.76 -6.98 13.05
N TYR A 304 16.07 -6.90 13.26
CA TYR A 304 16.90 -5.92 12.57
C TYR A 304 18.19 -6.54 12.05
N ALA A 305 18.67 -5.98 10.95
CA ALA A 305 19.90 -6.34 10.28
C ALA A 305 20.65 -5.09 9.85
N THR A 306 21.97 -5.16 9.68
CA THR A 306 22.79 -3.99 9.34
C THR A 306 23.63 -4.22 8.10
N SER A 307 23.92 -3.15 7.38
CA SER A 307 24.82 -3.19 6.22
C SER A 307 25.62 -1.89 6.09
N ASP A 308 26.79 -1.98 5.47
CA ASP A 308 27.58 -0.81 5.06
C ASP A 308 27.07 -0.22 3.73
N SER A 309 26.14 -0.90 3.05
CA SER A 309 25.59 -0.54 1.74
C SER A 309 24.06 -0.62 1.74
N PRO A 310 23.34 0.28 1.07
CA PRO A 310 21.90 0.13 0.89
C PRO A 310 21.56 -1.11 0.05
N GLU A 311 22.50 -1.61 -0.77
CA GLU A 311 22.31 -2.80 -1.61
C GLU A 311 22.60 -4.12 -0.87
N GLY A 312 22.88 -4.06 0.42
CA GLY A 312 23.24 -5.21 1.23
C GLY A 312 24.66 -5.75 0.97
N PRO A 313 24.94 -6.97 1.43
CA PRO A 313 24.03 -7.82 2.19
C PRO A 313 23.76 -7.24 3.59
N PHE A 314 22.56 -7.49 4.10
CA PHE A 314 22.17 -7.11 5.46
C PHE A 314 22.44 -8.28 6.43
N GLU A 315 23.34 -8.04 7.38
CA GLU A 315 23.75 -9.00 8.40
C GLU A 315 22.79 -8.95 9.59
N TRP A 316 22.15 -10.08 9.89
CA TRP A 316 21.22 -10.21 11.01
C TRP A 316 21.85 -9.84 12.35
N GLN A 317 21.18 -9.02 13.14
CA GLN A 317 21.67 -8.59 14.46
C GLN A 317 20.84 -9.15 15.63
N GLY A 318 19.54 -9.37 15.43
CA GLY A 318 18.68 -9.82 16.51
C GLY A 318 17.20 -9.75 16.17
N ALA A 319 16.42 -10.52 16.94
CA ALA A 319 14.98 -10.38 17.04
C ALA A 319 14.63 -9.66 18.35
N PHE A 320 13.57 -8.85 18.31
CA PHE A 320 13.10 -8.03 19.42
C PHE A 320 11.60 -7.78 19.22
N ILE A 321 10.85 -7.49 20.29
CA ILE A 321 9.38 -7.28 20.24
C ILE A 321 8.64 -8.46 19.60
N TYR A 322 8.02 -9.28 20.43
CA TYR A 322 7.35 -10.52 20.04
C TYR A 322 5.85 -10.39 20.30
N SER A 323 5.02 -11.00 19.47
CA SER A 323 3.58 -11.14 19.68
C SER A 323 3.15 -12.60 19.58
N GLY A 324 1.96 -12.93 20.09
CA GLY A 324 1.41 -14.29 19.99
C GLY A 324 1.94 -15.28 21.03
N PHE A 325 2.80 -14.83 21.94
CA PHE A 325 3.30 -15.66 23.02
C PHE A 325 2.23 -15.89 24.10
N TYR A 326 2.34 -17.02 24.78
CA TYR A 326 1.53 -17.37 25.94
C TYR A 326 2.26 -18.42 26.75
N GLY A 327 1.96 -18.54 28.05
CA GLY A 327 2.32 -19.69 28.90
C GLY A 327 3.65 -20.38 28.58
N SER A 328 3.63 -21.45 27.77
CA SER A 328 4.82 -22.24 27.42
C SER A 328 5.76 -21.63 26.38
N THR A 329 5.30 -20.68 25.56
CA THR A 329 6.09 -20.05 24.48
C THR A 329 6.78 -18.76 24.91
N VAL A 330 6.34 -18.12 26.01
CA VAL A 330 6.90 -16.84 26.50
C VAL A 330 8.40 -16.92 26.81
N LYS A 331 8.91 -18.09 27.18
CA LYS A 331 10.35 -18.30 27.46
C LYS A 331 11.26 -18.24 26.21
N TYR A 332 10.67 -18.13 25.02
CA TYR A 332 11.41 -17.99 23.75
C TYR A 332 11.41 -16.56 23.22
N THR A 333 10.88 -15.61 23.98
CA THR A 333 10.85 -14.18 23.67
C THR A 333 11.69 -13.38 24.68
N ASP A 334 11.86 -12.09 24.45
CA ASP A 334 12.56 -11.14 25.34
C ASP A 334 11.62 -10.44 26.35
N VAL A 335 10.31 -10.70 26.32
CA VAL A 335 9.32 -9.98 27.15
C VAL A 335 9.63 -10.05 28.65
N LEU A 336 10.20 -11.17 29.11
CA LEU A 336 10.53 -11.38 30.52
C LEU A 336 11.80 -10.63 30.98
N ASP A 337 12.52 -9.99 30.05
CA ASP A 337 13.62 -9.08 30.39
C ASP A 337 13.08 -7.72 30.86
N TYR A 338 11.83 -7.39 30.51
CA TYR A 338 11.20 -6.08 30.77
C TYR A 338 10.06 -6.14 31.79
N VAL A 339 9.37 -7.27 31.88
CA VAL A 339 8.30 -7.50 32.86
C VAL A 339 8.45 -8.86 33.52
N ASP A 340 7.94 -9.02 34.74
CA ASP A 340 7.93 -10.35 35.37
C ASP A 340 6.83 -11.26 34.80
N LEU A 341 6.93 -12.56 35.11
CA LEU A 341 5.99 -13.56 34.62
C LEU A 341 4.55 -13.33 35.14
N ASP A 342 4.39 -12.77 36.33
CA ASP A 342 3.08 -12.52 36.92
C ASP A 342 2.37 -11.38 36.17
N TYR A 343 3.10 -10.32 35.83
CA TYR A 343 2.63 -9.25 34.96
C TYR A 343 2.29 -9.79 33.56
N ALA A 344 3.24 -10.45 32.90
CA ALA A 344 3.05 -10.97 31.56
C ALA A 344 1.83 -11.92 31.48
N SER A 345 1.69 -12.82 32.47
CA SER A 345 0.60 -13.81 32.49
C SER A 345 -0.78 -13.26 32.83
N SER A 346 -0.85 -12.11 33.52
CA SER A 346 -2.11 -11.43 33.83
C SER A 346 -2.56 -10.47 32.72
N HIS A 347 -1.63 -10.00 31.87
CA HIS A 347 -1.90 -9.00 30.84
C HIS A 347 -1.97 -9.60 29.44
N TYR A 348 -0.95 -10.36 29.02
CA TYR A 348 -0.71 -10.62 27.60
C TYR A 348 -1.40 -11.88 27.07
N TRP A 349 -1.89 -12.78 27.92
CA TRP A 349 -2.63 -13.96 27.44
C TRP A 349 -3.69 -14.43 28.42
N SER A 350 -4.63 -15.21 27.90
CA SER A 350 -5.58 -15.99 28.70
C SER A 350 -5.54 -17.45 28.23
N GLY A 351 -5.17 -18.36 29.13
CA GLY A 351 -4.95 -19.76 28.77
C GLY A 351 -3.84 -19.92 27.73
N LYS A 352 -4.19 -20.40 26.53
CA LYS A 352 -3.27 -20.59 25.40
C LYS A 352 -3.46 -19.55 24.29
N SER A 353 -4.08 -18.42 24.60
CA SER A 353 -4.43 -17.40 23.62
C SER A 353 -3.83 -16.07 24.01
N TYR A 354 -2.98 -15.52 23.15
CA TYR A 354 -2.48 -14.17 23.25
C TYR A 354 -3.63 -13.16 23.18
N ALA A 355 -3.55 -12.09 23.95
CA ALA A 355 -4.56 -11.03 24.06
C ALA A 355 -4.47 -10.05 22.87
N SER A 356 -4.55 -10.58 21.65
CA SER A 356 -4.36 -9.83 20.40
C SER A 356 -5.39 -8.75 20.14
N ARG A 357 -6.50 -8.67 20.90
CA ARG A 357 -7.41 -7.52 20.80
C ARG A 357 -6.90 -6.29 21.57
N GLN A 358 -5.98 -6.51 22.50
CA GLN A 358 -5.41 -5.47 23.36
C GLN A 358 -3.99 -5.10 22.94
N TYR A 359 -3.19 -6.08 22.51
CA TYR A 359 -1.76 -5.93 22.21
C TYR A 359 -1.46 -6.22 20.73
N PRO A 360 -0.38 -5.65 20.18
CA PRO A 360 -0.17 -5.64 18.74
C PRO A 360 0.19 -7.03 18.20
N ASN A 361 -0.04 -7.21 16.91
CA ASN A 361 0.76 -8.15 16.12
C ASN A 361 2.08 -7.44 15.76
N ALA A 362 3.21 -8.06 16.09
CA ALA A 362 4.54 -7.46 15.94
C ALA A 362 5.05 -7.59 14.48
N ILE A 363 4.45 -6.82 13.58
CA ILE A 363 4.84 -6.70 12.16
C ILE A 363 4.78 -5.24 11.70
N ASP A 364 5.17 -5.00 10.45
CA ASP A 364 5.16 -3.70 9.77
C ASP A 364 5.94 -2.59 10.52
N PRO A 365 7.23 -2.81 10.85
CA PRO A 365 8.04 -1.79 11.48
C PRO A 365 8.36 -0.65 10.51
N THR A 366 8.22 0.59 10.98
CA THR A 366 8.76 1.81 10.36
C THR A 366 9.59 2.56 11.38
N VAL A 367 10.74 3.06 10.95
CA VAL A 367 11.65 3.84 11.76
C VAL A 367 11.86 5.23 11.19
N PHE A 368 11.94 6.23 12.06
CA PHE A 368 12.13 7.62 11.65
C PHE A 368 12.94 8.40 12.68
N TYR A 369 13.54 9.51 12.25
CA TYR A 369 14.06 10.52 13.15
C TYR A 369 13.02 11.61 13.35
N ASP A 370 12.83 12.04 14.59
CA ASP A 370 12.03 13.22 14.90
C ASP A 370 12.81 14.52 14.64
N ALA A 371 12.11 15.66 14.79
CA ALA A 371 12.69 17.00 14.61
C ALA A 371 13.82 17.31 15.61
N GLU A 372 13.89 16.61 16.74
CA GLU A 372 14.94 16.74 17.75
C GLU A 372 16.11 15.77 17.50
N GLY A 373 16.01 14.92 16.48
CA GLY A 373 17.01 13.95 16.09
C GLY A 373 16.95 12.63 16.86
N LYS A 374 15.89 12.36 17.65
CA LYS A 374 15.70 11.05 18.28
C LYS A 374 15.12 10.07 17.28
N MET A 375 15.51 8.81 17.42
CA MET A 375 15.02 7.73 16.58
C MET A 375 13.81 7.06 17.22
N TRP A 376 12.80 6.74 16.41
CA TRP A 376 11.55 6.13 16.84
C TRP A 376 11.22 4.93 15.96
N LEU A 377 10.47 3.98 16.53
CA LEU A 377 9.88 2.82 15.87
C LEU A 377 8.37 2.87 16.03
N THR A 378 7.64 2.85 14.93
CA THR A 378 6.21 2.52 14.93
C THR A 378 5.99 1.18 14.25
N TYR A 379 5.02 0.41 14.73
CA TYR A 379 4.72 -0.92 14.21
C TYR A 379 3.31 -1.35 14.63
N GLY A 380 2.79 -2.41 14.01
CA GLY A 380 1.52 -3.01 14.36
C GLY A 380 0.62 -3.25 13.17
N SER A 381 -0.13 -4.35 13.23
CA SER A 381 -1.11 -4.71 12.22
C SER A 381 -2.35 -5.32 12.88
N TRP A 382 -3.48 -4.68 12.64
CA TRP A 382 -4.79 -5.02 13.18
C TRP A 382 -4.74 -5.14 14.71
N SER A 383 -5.20 -6.26 15.26
CA SER A 383 -4.94 -6.68 16.65
C SER A 383 -5.18 -5.55 17.68
N GLY A 384 -4.20 -5.28 18.56
CA GLY A 384 -4.23 -4.23 19.57
C GLY A 384 -4.00 -2.82 19.03
N GLY A 385 -3.72 -2.66 17.74
CA GLY A 385 -3.48 -1.39 17.07
C GLY A 385 -2.01 -1.12 16.78
N ILE A 386 -1.71 0.16 16.55
CA ILE A 386 -0.40 0.69 16.20
C ILE A 386 0.29 1.20 17.46
N PHE A 387 1.56 0.83 17.62
CA PHE A 387 2.37 1.16 18.78
C PHE A 387 3.62 1.96 18.37
N LEU A 388 4.19 2.66 19.34
CA LEU A 388 5.35 3.53 19.20
C LEU A 388 6.33 3.31 20.35
N LEU A 389 7.62 3.21 20.02
CA LEU A 389 8.75 3.12 20.93
C LEU A 389 9.87 4.07 20.48
N GLU A 390 10.59 4.67 21.42
CA GLU A 390 11.87 5.34 21.12
C GLU A 390 12.96 4.27 20.87
N ILE A 391 13.92 4.52 19.99
CA ILE A 391 15.07 3.65 19.71
C ILE A 391 16.33 4.27 20.32
N ASP A 392 17.15 3.46 21.00
CA ASP A 392 18.53 3.82 21.30
C ASP A 392 19.37 3.71 20.03
N GLU A 393 19.69 4.86 19.43
CA GLU A 393 20.47 4.95 18.19
C GLU A 393 21.81 4.19 18.26
N ALA A 394 22.44 4.06 19.43
CA ALA A 394 23.73 3.38 19.55
C ALA A 394 23.61 1.86 19.37
N THR A 395 22.43 1.30 19.66
CA THR A 395 22.18 -0.14 19.60
C THR A 395 21.24 -0.54 18.46
N GLY A 396 20.37 0.37 18.02
CA GLY A 396 19.28 0.07 17.09
C GLY A 396 18.10 -0.68 17.75
N LEU A 397 18.02 -0.72 19.08
CA LEU A 397 16.96 -1.41 19.82
C LEU A 397 16.03 -0.42 20.55
N PRO A 398 14.76 -0.81 20.79
CA PRO A 398 13.83 0.02 21.53
C PRO A 398 14.26 0.33 22.98
N ILE A 399 13.96 1.54 23.42
CA ILE A 399 13.99 1.95 24.83
C ILE A 399 12.61 1.67 25.42
N HIS A 400 12.52 0.59 26.19
CA HIS A 400 11.27 0.17 26.82
C HIS A 400 10.82 1.14 27.94
N PRO A 401 9.58 1.66 27.88
CA PRO A 401 9.09 2.63 28.84
C PRO A 401 8.65 1.98 30.16
N LYS A 402 8.33 2.83 31.15
CA LYS A 402 7.57 2.38 32.31
C LYS A 402 6.09 2.31 31.96
N ALA A 403 5.39 1.33 32.53
CA ALA A 403 3.94 1.19 32.38
C ALA A 403 3.21 2.48 32.78
N ASN A 404 2.31 2.93 31.91
CA ASN A 404 1.36 4.02 32.16
C ASN A 404 0.08 3.77 31.37
N GLU A 405 -0.76 2.87 31.90
CA GLU A 405 -2.00 2.43 31.26
C GLU A 405 -2.98 3.56 30.98
N ALA A 406 -3.02 4.59 31.84
CA ALA A 406 -3.91 5.74 31.68
C ALA A 406 -3.63 6.51 30.38
N ASN A 407 -2.39 6.45 29.88
CA ASN A 407 -1.95 7.08 28.64
C ASN A 407 -1.66 6.03 27.53
N GLY A 408 -2.14 4.79 27.69
CA GLY A 408 -1.94 3.74 26.70
C GLY A 408 -0.50 3.28 26.53
N VAL A 409 0.35 3.42 27.55
CA VAL A 409 1.76 3.00 27.53
C VAL A 409 1.92 1.65 28.21
N ASP A 410 2.25 0.64 27.41
CA ASP A 410 2.65 -0.68 27.87
C ASP A 410 4.18 -0.74 28.07
N PRO A 411 4.69 -1.36 29.14
CA PRO A 411 6.13 -1.40 29.43
C PRO A 411 6.95 -2.19 28.41
N TYR A 412 6.31 -3.07 27.64
CA TYR A 412 6.98 -3.87 26.61
C TYR A 412 6.65 -3.36 25.20
N PHE A 413 5.37 -3.20 24.87
CA PHE A 413 4.94 -2.83 23.52
C PHE A 413 5.03 -1.34 23.21
N GLY A 414 5.15 -0.46 24.22
CA GLY A 414 5.24 0.98 24.04
C GLY A 414 3.90 1.71 24.11
N LYS A 415 3.85 2.92 23.57
CA LYS A 415 2.62 3.75 23.53
C LYS A 415 1.75 3.29 22.36
N ARG A 416 0.48 2.94 22.60
CA ARG A 416 -0.50 2.78 21.52
C ARG A 416 -0.88 4.16 20.97
N ILE A 417 -0.72 4.36 19.67
CA ILE A 417 -0.99 5.64 19.00
C ILE A 417 -2.21 5.60 18.07
N ALA A 418 -2.70 4.42 17.67
CA ALA A 418 -3.93 4.30 16.89
C ALA A 418 -4.57 2.91 16.99
N GLY A 419 -5.91 2.86 16.96
CA GLY A 419 -6.66 1.64 16.68
C GLY A 419 -6.70 0.60 17.80
N GLY A 420 -6.94 -0.65 17.42
CA GLY A 420 -7.04 -1.79 18.33
C GLY A 420 -8.41 -2.47 18.34
N GLY A 421 -8.57 -3.47 19.21
CA GLY A 421 -9.80 -4.24 19.33
C GLY A 421 -10.04 -5.26 18.20
N GLY A 422 -9.02 -5.55 17.39
CA GLY A 422 -9.07 -6.45 16.24
C GLY A 422 -9.63 -5.82 14.97
N LYS A 423 -9.55 -4.49 14.84
CA LYS A 423 -10.03 -3.72 13.69
C LYS A 423 -8.89 -3.53 12.68
N SER A 424 -9.22 -3.31 11.40
CA SER A 424 -8.21 -3.11 10.35
C SER A 424 -7.39 -1.85 10.61
N GLY A 425 -6.11 -1.91 10.27
CA GLY A 425 -5.15 -0.84 10.46
C GLY A 425 -3.77 -1.45 10.58
N GLU A 426 -2.94 -1.25 9.56
CA GLU A 426 -1.59 -1.79 9.47
C GLU A 426 -0.68 -0.84 8.70
N ALA A 427 0.57 -1.24 8.47
CA ALA A 427 1.56 -0.44 7.74
C ALA A 427 1.70 1.00 8.26
N PRO A 428 1.94 1.19 9.58
CA PRO A 428 2.11 2.53 10.11
C PRO A 428 3.38 3.17 9.55
N TYR A 429 3.27 4.36 8.99
CA TYR A 429 4.43 5.15 8.56
C TYR A 429 4.33 6.55 9.15
N ILE A 430 5.39 7.07 9.77
CA ILE A 430 5.42 8.42 10.33
C ILE A 430 6.44 9.26 9.58
N LEU A 431 5.98 10.39 9.05
CA LEU A 431 6.81 11.39 8.39
C LEU A 431 6.67 12.73 9.11
N TYR A 432 7.78 13.31 9.55
CA TYR A 432 7.80 14.71 9.96
C TYR A 432 7.92 15.62 8.73
N ASP A 433 7.09 16.65 8.68
CA ASP A 433 7.08 17.64 7.60
C ASP A 433 7.37 19.03 8.19
N GLU A 434 8.52 19.59 7.84
CA GLU A 434 9.00 20.86 8.39
C GLU A 434 8.09 22.05 8.00
N ASP A 435 7.50 22.03 6.79
CA ASP A 435 6.67 23.14 6.31
C ASP A 435 5.34 23.22 7.07
N SER A 436 4.79 22.07 7.46
CA SER A 436 3.56 22.02 8.26
C SER A 436 3.82 22.04 9.77
N GLY A 437 5.01 21.64 10.20
CA GLY A 437 5.35 21.42 11.60
C GLY A 437 4.69 20.18 12.22
N TYR A 438 4.09 19.29 11.42
CA TYR A 438 3.39 18.11 11.89
C TYR A 438 4.14 16.81 11.57
N TYR A 439 3.90 15.81 12.42
CA TYR A 439 4.15 14.40 12.15
C TYR A 439 2.87 13.82 11.54
N TYR A 440 2.94 13.30 10.32
CA TYR A 440 1.84 12.58 9.69
C TYR A 440 1.98 11.08 9.95
N LEU A 441 0.94 10.48 10.53
CA LEU A 441 0.81 9.02 10.66
C LEU A 441 -0.06 8.50 9.52
N PHE A 442 0.56 7.76 8.62
CA PHE A 442 -0.11 6.98 7.59
C PHE A 442 -0.48 5.60 8.15
N ILE A 443 -1.68 5.10 7.82
CA ILE A 443 -2.14 3.75 8.17
C ILE A 443 -2.91 3.20 6.97
N SER A 444 -2.77 1.90 6.67
CA SER A 444 -3.59 1.22 5.67
C SER A 444 -4.76 0.47 6.32
N TYR A 445 -5.99 0.79 5.89
CA TYR A 445 -7.21 0.08 6.31
C TYR A 445 -7.66 -0.94 5.27
N GLY A 446 -8.60 -1.82 5.64
CA GLY A 446 -9.09 -2.87 4.76
C GLY A 446 -8.12 -4.05 4.64
N ALA A 447 -8.42 -5.00 3.77
CA ALA A 447 -7.54 -6.11 3.45
C ALA A 447 -6.81 -5.87 2.12
N LEU A 448 -5.56 -6.32 2.01
CA LEU A 448 -4.66 -6.08 0.88
C LEU A 448 -5.12 -6.68 -0.46
N SER A 449 -6.04 -7.65 -0.46
CA SER A 449 -6.51 -8.28 -1.69
C SER A 449 -7.21 -7.26 -2.58
N ARG A 450 -7.27 -7.51 -3.89
CA ARG A 450 -7.85 -6.56 -4.87
C ARG A 450 -9.22 -6.03 -4.46
N GLU A 451 -10.07 -6.88 -3.87
CA GLU A 451 -11.43 -6.54 -3.43
C GLU A 451 -11.55 -6.36 -1.91
N GLY A 452 -10.43 -6.29 -1.18
CA GLY A 452 -10.39 -6.18 0.27
C GLY A 452 -10.56 -4.75 0.80
N GLY A 453 -10.62 -3.75 -0.09
CA GLY A 453 -10.84 -2.35 0.26
C GLY A 453 -9.62 -1.65 0.87
N TYR A 454 -8.41 -2.10 0.52
CA TYR A 454 -7.15 -1.50 0.96
C TYR A 454 -7.05 -0.03 0.57
N GLN A 455 -6.71 0.83 1.53
CA GLN A 455 -6.72 2.29 1.36
C GLN A 455 -5.78 2.98 2.34
N ILE A 456 -5.22 4.12 1.93
CA ILE A 456 -4.31 4.96 2.73
C ILE A 456 -5.11 5.96 3.56
N ARG A 457 -4.81 6.01 4.86
CA ARG A 457 -5.39 6.93 5.85
C ARG A 457 -4.31 7.77 6.50
N VAL A 458 -4.64 9.02 6.82
CA VAL A 458 -3.71 9.95 7.46
C VAL A 458 -4.30 10.62 8.68
N PHE A 459 -3.48 10.65 9.73
CA PHE A 459 -3.64 11.44 10.94
C PHE A 459 -2.42 12.35 11.09
N ARG A 460 -2.49 13.35 11.97
CA ARG A 460 -1.32 14.17 12.30
C ARG A 460 -1.22 14.50 13.79
N SER A 461 0.00 14.75 14.23
CA SER A 461 0.30 15.24 15.58
C SER A 461 1.44 16.26 15.53
N ASP A 462 1.51 17.17 16.51
CA ASP A 462 2.61 18.13 16.64
C ASP A 462 3.85 17.54 17.34
N LYS A 463 3.75 16.29 17.80
CA LYS A 463 4.81 15.53 18.48
C LYS A 463 4.88 14.10 17.94
N PRO A 464 6.06 13.45 17.99
CA PRO A 464 6.19 12.06 17.58
C PRO A 464 5.36 11.11 18.47
N ASP A 465 5.27 11.39 19.77
CA ASP A 465 4.51 10.63 20.75
C ASP A 465 3.21 11.33 21.17
N GLY A 466 2.69 12.24 20.35
CA GLY A 466 1.47 12.98 20.62
C GLY A 466 0.19 12.17 20.38
N ASP A 467 -0.92 12.89 20.36
CA ASP A 467 -2.22 12.35 19.95
C ASP A 467 -2.37 12.60 18.45
N TYR A 468 -2.51 11.53 17.68
CA TYR A 468 -2.66 11.59 16.23
C TYR A 468 -4.12 11.74 15.87
N VAL A 469 -4.50 12.92 15.39
CA VAL A 469 -5.88 13.28 15.09
C VAL A 469 -6.11 13.43 13.59
N ASP A 470 -7.35 13.18 13.17
CA ASP A 470 -7.80 13.38 11.79
C ASP A 470 -8.26 14.83 11.53
N MET A 471 -8.85 15.09 10.35
CA MET A 471 -9.31 16.43 9.97
C MET A 471 -10.43 16.97 10.87
N ASN A 472 -11.14 16.08 11.56
CA ASN A 472 -12.20 16.42 12.49
C ASN A 472 -11.70 16.50 13.95
N GLY A 473 -10.39 16.38 14.17
CA GLY A 473 -9.78 16.42 15.50
C GLY A 473 -9.99 15.14 16.31
N SER A 474 -10.29 14.01 15.65
CA SER A 474 -10.53 12.72 16.32
C SER A 474 -9.33 11.78 16.17
N GLU A 475 -8.90 11.18 17.28
CA GLU A 475 -8.02 10.00 17.28
C GLU A 475 -8.78 8.75 16.77
N LEU A 476 -8.07 7.68 16.40
CA LEU A 476 -8.68 6.37 16.13
C LEU A 476 -8.77 5.52 17.41
N PRO A 477 -9.96 5.33 18.02
CA PRO A 477 -10.11 4.56 19.24
C PRO A 477 -10.02 3.04 19.00
N SER A 478 -9.69 2.29 20.04
CA SER A 478 -9.72 0.82 20.01
C SER A 478 -11.16 0.29 19.88
N GLY A 479 -11.37 -0.67 18.98
CA GLY A 479 -12.60 -1.46 18.89
C GLY A 479 -13.74 -0.83 18.10
N VAL A 480 -13.57 0.37 17.54
CA VAL A 480 -14.58 1.03 16.70
C VAL A 480 -14.41 0.66 15.23
N ASP A 481 -15.43 0.94 14.41
CA ASP A 481 -15.26 0.85 12.95
C ASP A 481 -14.34 1.98 12.47
N PRO A 482 -13.21 1.67 11.81
CA PRO A 482 -12.24 2.69 11.44
C PRO A 482 -12.68 3.56 10.25
N ALA A 483 -13.72 3.20 9.48
CA ALA A 483 -14.09 3.90 8.24
C ALA A 483 -14.28 5.42 8.41
N GLY A 484 -14.84 5.87 9.54
CA GLY A 484 -15.10 7.28 9.84
C GLY A 484 -13.90 8.10 10.34
N TYR A 485 -12.73 7.48 10.53
CA TYR A 485 -11.55 8.10 11.17
C TYR A 485 -10.35 8.16 10.22
N GLY A 486 -9.63 9.27 10.26
CA GLY A 486 -8.45 9.49 9.44
C GLY A 486 -8.81 9.90 8.01
N LEU A 487 -8.07 10.86 7.47
CA LEU A 487 -8.21 11.33 6.10
C LEU A 487 -7.92 10.18 5.11
N LYS A 488 -8.93 9.75 4.34
CA LYS A 488 -8.72 8.82 3.22
C LYS A 488 -8.06 9.58 2.07
N LEU A 489 -6.76 9.34 1.88
CA LEU A 489 -6.00 9.91 0.77
C LEU A 489 -6.25 9.17 -0.55
N SER A 490 -6.30 7.84 -0.49
CA SER A 490 -6.45 7.01 -1.69
C SER A 490 -7.10 5.66 -1.34
N GLY A 491 -8.02 5.21 -2.20
CA GLY A 491 -8.56 3.85 -2.21
C GLY A 491 -8.66 3.32 -3.64
N ASN A 492 -9.71 2.57 -3.99
CA ASN A 492 -9.91 2.16 -5.37
C ASN A 492 -10.47 3.32 -6.21
N TYR A 493 -9.86 3.63 -7.35
CA TYR A 493 -10.30 4.76 -8.17
C TYR A 493 -10.06 4.56 -9.66
N MET A 494 -10.84 5.28 -10.46
CA MET A 494 -10.64 5.44 -11.89
C MET A 494 -10.38 6.92 -12.22
N LEU A 495 -9.46 7.16 -13.16
CA LEU A 495 -9.21 8.47 -13.76
C LEU A 495 -9.23 8.36 -15.30
N PRO A 496 -9.48 9.45 -16.03
CA PRO A 496 -9.72 9.39 -17.47
C PRO A 496 -8.61 8.74 -18.31
N SER A 497 -7.33 8.99 -17.98
CA SER A 497 -6.19 8.45 -18.73
C SER A 497 -5.82 7.01 -18.37
N LEU A 498 -6.52 6.39 -17.41
CA LEU A 498 -6.23 5.02 -16.99
C LEU A 498 -6.89 4.01 -17.93
N ASN A 499 -6.19 2.92 -18.22
CA ASN A 499 -6.80 1.75 -18.89
C ASN A 499 -7.69 0.92 -17.96
N ARG A 500 -7.44 0.99 -16.66
CA ARG A 500 -8.12 0.22 -15.62
C ARG A 500 -7.99 0.94 -14.28
N ALA A 501 -8.92 0.70 -13.39
CA ALA A 501 -8.88 1.29 -12.05
C ALA A 501 -7.68 0.78 -11.26
N TYR A 502 -7.15 1.66 -10.40
CA TYR A 502 -6.25 1.27 -9.33
C TYR A 502 -7.10 0.74 -8.19
N MET A 503 -6.63 -0.35 -7.58
CA MET A 503 -7.34 -1.06 -6.53
C MET A 503 -6.40 -1.43 -5.41
N ALA A 504 -6.92 -1.49 -4.18
CA ALA A 504 -6.17 -1.84 -2.99
C ALA A 504 -4.85 -1.04 -2.87
N THR A 505 -4.97 0.29 -2.88
CA THR A 505 -3.84 1.21 -2.75
C THR A 505 -3.43 1.31 -1.28
N GLY A 506 -2.21 0.89 -0.93
CA GLY A 506 -1.78 0.99 0.46
C GLY A 506 -0.40 0.43 0.73
N HIS A 507 -0.14 0.23 2.02
CA HIS A 507 1.17 -0.03 2.61
C HIS A 507 2.20 0.96 2.08
N ASN A 508 1.96 2.24 2.35
CA ASN A 508 2.79 3.30 1.82
C ASN A 508 3.97 3.62 2.75
N SER A 509 5.04 4.08 2.13
CA SER A 509 6.05 4.95 2.73
C SER A 509 5.92 6.35 2.15
N ALA A 510 6.64 7.32 2.71
CA ALA A 510 6.64 8.71 2.23
C ALA A 510 7.97 9.39 2.56
N PHE A 511 8.37 10.38 1.76
CA PHE A 511 9.58 11.14 2.02
C PHE A 511 9.50 12.56 1.44
N VAL A 512 10.35 13.44 1.98
CA VAL A 512 10.67 14.75 1.41
C VAL A 512 12.02 14.65 0.73
N ASP A 513 12.09 15.06 -0.52
CA ASP A 513 13.28 15.02 -1.36
C ASP A 513 14.16 16.27 -1.15
N ASP A 514 15.39 16.24 -1.66
CA ASP A 514 16.38 17.33 -1.54
C ASP A 514 15.92 18.61 -2.25
N ASP A 515 15.02 18.50 -3.24
CA ASP A 515 14.40 19.64 -3.93
C ASP A 515 13.14 20.17 -3.21
N GLY A 516 12.80 19.60 -2.05
CA GLY A 516 11.63 19.95 -1.24
C GLY A 516 10.32 19.31 -1.71
N LYS A 517 10.32 18.57 -2.83
CA LYS A 517 9.13 17.83 -3.26
C LYS A 517 8.88 16.65 -2.34
N LYS A 518 7.60 16.30 -2.22
CA LYS A 518 7.13 15.34 -1.23
C LYS A 518 6.38 14.22 -1.92
N TYR A 519 6.70 13.00 -1.54
CA TYR A 519 6.27 11.82 -2.27
C TYR A 519 5.68 10.77 -1.35
N ILE A 520 4.65 10.07 -1.83
CA ILE A 520 4.10 8.85 -1.23
C ILE A 520 4.40 7.70 -2.20
N VAL A 521 5.04 6.65 -1.69
CA VAL A 521 5.37 5.42 -2.44
C VAL A 521 4.58 4.28 -1.84
N TYR A 522 3.84 3.53 -2.66
CA TYR A 522 2.92 2.49 -2.17
C TYR A 522 2.77 1.39 -3.23
N HIS A 523 2.17 0.26 -2.86
CA HIS A 523 1.77 -0.75 -3.85
C HIS A 523 0.29 -0.63 -4.18
N THR A 524 -0.07 -1.01 -5.40
CA THR A 524 -1.48 -1.10 -5.84
C THR A 524 -1.69 -2.35 -6.67
N ARG A 525 -2.90 -2.89 -6.59
CA ARG A 525 -3.49 -3.85 -7.54
C ARG A 525 -4.30 -3.09 -8.60
N PHE A 526 -4.90 -3.84 -9.52
CA PHE A 526 -5.61 -3.27 -10.66
C PHE A 526 -6.92 -4.02 -10.93
N ASP A 527 -7.89 -3.34 -11.52
CA ASP A 527 -9.13 -3.96 -11.97
C ASP A 527 -8.91 -4.84 -13.22
N ASN A 528 -8.38 -6.05 -13.01
CA ASN A 528 -8.08 -7.01 -14.06
C ASN A 528 -8.29 -8.48 -13.66
N ASN A 529 -9.03 -8.74 -12.58
CA ASN A 529 -9.30 -10.08 -12.03
C ASN A 529 -8.06 -10.88 -11.60
N THR A 530 -6.95 -10.21 -11.26
CA THR A 530 -5.74 -10.84 -10.71
C THR A 530 -5.26 -10.11 -9.46
N GLU A 531 -4.42 -10.76 -8.65
CA GLU A 531 -3.73 -10.13 -7.51
C GLU A 531 -2.37 -9.52 -7.89
N GLY A 532 -2.11 -9.36 -9.20
CA GLY A 532 -0.90 -8.70 -9.67
C GLY A 532 -0.85 -7.26 -9.17
N HIS A 533 0.28 -6.87 -8.60
CA HIS A 533 0.51 -5.55 -8.01
C HIS A 533 1.76 -4.91 -8.60
N ALA A 534 1.89 -3.59 -8.39
CA ALA A 534 3.08 -2.84 -8.73
C ALA A 534 3.23 -1.62 -7.80
N PRO A 535 4.46 -1.15 -7.55
CA PRO A 535 4.68 0.10 -6.84
C PRO A 535 4.19 1.30 -7.68
N ARG A 536 3.77 2.35 -6.99
CA ARG A 536 3.39 3.66 -7.52
C ARG A 536 3.93 4.76 -6.62
N THR A 537 4.26 5.88 -7.24
CA THR A 537 4.74 7.08 -6.54
C THR A 537 3.89 8.27 -6.93
N HIS A 538 3.30 8.95 -5.97
CA HIS A 538 2.57 10.18 -6.20
C HIS A 538 3.24 11.30 -5.43
N GLN A 539 3.33 12.46 -6.05
CA GLN A 539 3.66 13.68 -5.32
C GLN A 539 2.45 14.11 -4.49
N TYR A 540 2.71 14.75 -3.37
CA TYR A 540 1.69 15.45 -2.62
C TYR A 540 2.13 16.89 -2.34
N LEU A 541 1.12 17.72 -2.08
CA LEU A 541 1.31 19.11 -1.66
C LEU A 541 0.51 19.33 -0.38
N LEU A 542 0.80 20.41 0.32
CA LEU A 542 0.05 20.83 1.49
C LEU A 542 -0.99 21.89 1.11
N ASN A 543 -2.23 21.72 1.57
CA ASN A 543 -3.22 22.79 1.54
C ASN A 543 -2.91 23.88 2.59
N ALA A 544 -3.76 24.90 2.68
CA ALA A 544 -3.59 26.03 3.59
C ALA A 544 -3.53 25.60 5.07
N GLU A 545 -4.24 24.54 5.43
CA GLU A 545 -4.33 24.02 6.79
C GLU A 545 -3.22 23.02 7.14
N GLY A 546 -2.28 22.74 6.21
CA GLY A 546 -1.21 21.77 6.41
C GLY A 546 -1.72 20.32 6.38
N TRP A 547 -2.73 20.01 5.56
CA TRP A 547 -3.12 18.63 5.24
C TRP A 547 -2.58 18.21 3.89
N ILE A 548 -2.27 16.91 3.78
CA ILE A 548 -1.74 16.30 2.57
C ILE A 548 -2.82 16.24 1.49
N CYS A 549 -2.51 16.80 0.32
CA CYS A 549 -3.27 16.65 -0.92
C CYS A 549 -2.43 15.83 -1.91
N MET A 550 -2.67 14.52 -1.96
CA MET A 550 -2.02 13.61 -2.92
C MET A 550 -2.48 13.94 -4.34
N LEU A 551 -1.54 14.13 -5.28
CA LEU A 551 -1.88 14.49 -6.65
C LEU A 551 -2.46 13.29 -7.42
N PRO A 552 -3.32 13.50 -8.44
CA PRO A 552 -4.13 12.41 -9.00
C PRO A 552 -3.37 11.33 -9.77
N TYR A 553 -2.25 11.68 -10.42
CA TYR A 553 -1.49 10.76 -11.27
C TYR A 553 -0.12 10.45 -10.70
N GLN A 554 0.46 9.32 -11.15
CA GLN A 554 1.84 8.97 -10.83
C GLN A 554 2.79 10.09 -11.27
N THR A 555 3.64 10.52 -10.35
CA THR A 555 4.46 11.73 -10.52
C THR A 555 5.38 11.67 -11.73
N ARG A 556 5.67 12.85 -12.28
CA ARG A 556 6.75 13.12 -13.24
C ARG A 556 7.69 14.21 -12.73
N GLY A 557 7.66 14.48 -11.42
CA GLY A 557 8.41 15.56 -10.80
C GLY A 557 7.83 16.94 -11.09
N GLU A 558 6.52 17.04 -11.29
CA GLU A 558 5.78 18.29 -11.47
C GLU A 558 6.12 19.34 -10.39
N THR A 559 6.15 20.60 -10.81
CA THR A 559 6.37 21.75 -9.94
C THR A 559 5.17 22.67 -10.06
N VAL A 560 4.59 23.05 -8.92
CA VAL A 560 3.50 24.02 -8.88
C VAL A 560 4.00 25.42 -9.24
N SER A 561 3.10 26.24 -9.77
CA SER A 561 3.34 27.68 -9.87
C SER A 561 3.08 28.32 -8.51
N GLU A 562 4.13 28.79 -7.85
CA GLU A 562 4.03 29.44 -6.53
C GLU A 562 3.12 30.67 -6.55
N CYS A 563 3.15 31.45 -7.64
CA CYS A 563 2.26 32.60 -7.84
C CYS A 563 0.86 32.20 -8.37
N GLY A 564 0.53 30.91 -8.35
CA GLY A 564 -0.75 30.38 -8.82
C GLY A 564 -0.91 30.29 -10.34
N TYR A 565 -2.15 30.14 -10.77
CA TYR A 565 -2.56 29.97 -12.16
C TYR A 565 -3.60 31.02 -12.53
N SER A 566 -3.74 31.36 -13.82
CA SER A 566 -4.79 32.26 -14.26
C SER A 566 -6.18 31.61 -14.16
N MET A 567 -7.21 32.43 -13.97
CA MET A 567 -8.61 31.98 -13.91
C MET A 567 -8.99 31.10 -15.12
N ALA A 568 -8.55 31.46 -16.34
CA ALA A 568 -8.83 30.69 -17.56
C ALA A 568 -8.19 29.29 -17.57
N GLU A 569 -7.09 29.11 -16.85
CA GLU A 569 -6.45 27.79 -16.72
C GLU A 569 -7.23 26.88 -15.78
N VAL A 570 -7.77 27.43 -14.68
CA VAL A 570 -8.41 26.66 -13.62
C VAL A 570 -9.93 26.56 -13.74
N GLU A 571 -10.62 27.51 -14.35
CA GLU A 571 -12.05 27.41 -14.59
C GLU A 571 -12.37 26.36 -15.66
N GLY A 572 -13.58 25.80 -15.62
CA GLY A 572 -14.12 24.92 -16.64
C GLY A 572 -14.54 23.55 -16.13
N ARG A 573 -14.55 22.58 -17.05
CA ARG A 573 -15.12 21.25 -16.88
C ARG A 573 -14.05 20.25 -16.45
N TYR A 574 -14.25 19.60 -15.30
CA TYR A 574 -13.37 18.62 -14.68
C TYR A 574 -14.03 17.24 -14.61
N TYR A 575 -13.21 16.21 -14.74
CA TYR A 575 -13.50 14.86 -14.26
C TYR A 575 -13.08 14.79 -12.80
N MET A 576 -14.06 14.79 -11.88
CA MET A 576 -13.83 14.76 -10.45
C MET A 576 -14.10 13.37 -9.88
N THR A 577 -13.11 12.79 -9.21
CA THR A 577 -13.26 11.55 -8.45
C THR A 577 -13.30 11.87 -6.96
N ASP A 578 -14.35 11.41 -6.27
CA ASP A 578 -14.49 11.49 -4.82
C ASP A 578 -14.17 10.12 -4.19
N GLN A 579 -13.15 10.08 -3.33
CA GLN A 579 -12.70 8.84 -2.68
C GLN A 579 -13.68 8.33 -1.60
N GLY A 580 -14.54 9.19 -1.06
CA GLY A 580 -15.40 8.90 0.07
C GLY A 580 -14.63 8.47 1.33
N THR A 581 -15.31 7.80 2.26
CA THR A 581 -14.69 7.26 3.49
C THR A 581 -14.89 5.76 3.67
N ASP A 582 -15.60 5.09 2.77
CA ASP A 582 -15.94 3.68 2.92
C ASP A 582 -14.74 2.75 2.72
N ILE A 583 -14.79 1.61 3.42
CA ILE A 583 -13.88 0.47 3.26
C ILE A 583 -14.61 -0.61 2.47
N SER A 584 -14.46 -0.59 1.14
CA SER A 584 -15.14 -1.53 0.24
C SER A 584 -14.32 -1.82 -1.03
N ALA A 585 -14.79 -2.77 -1.82
CA ALA A 585 -14.25 -3.08 -3.14
C ALA A 585 -14.69 -2.08 -4.23
N ASP A 586 -15.56 -1.11 -3.89
CA ASP A 586 -16.11 -0.18 -4.86
C ASP A 586 -15.04 0.73 -5.42
N ILE A 587 -15.17 1.08 -6.69
CA ILE A 587 -14.25 1.97 -7.40
C ILE A 587 -14.87 3.36 -7.40
N ALA A 588 -14.15 4.36 -6.90
CA ALA A 588 -14.50 5.76 -7.05
C ALA A 588 -14.45 6.13 -8.55
N GLN A 589 -15.64 6.34 -9.14
CA GLN A 589 -15.79 6.74 -10.54
C GLN A 589 -15.82 8.25 -10.67
N PRO A 590 -15.24 8.83 -11.74
CA PRO A 590 -15.31 10.25 -11.96
C PRO A 590 -16.74 10.70 -12.31
N VAL A 591 -17.10 11.88 -11.82
CA VAL A 591 -18.28 12.65 -12.23
C VAL A 591 -17.84 13.97 -12.85
N ILE A 592 -18.73 14.66 -13.56
CA ILE A 592 -18.42 15.97 -14.11
C ILE A 592 -18.67 17.06 -13.07
N LEU A 593 -17.64 17.87 -12.85
CA LEU A 593 -17.68 19.10 -12.05
C LEU A 593 -17.35 20.30 -12.95
N TYR A 594 -18.13 21.36 -12.85
CA TYR A 594 -17.78 22.66 -13.40
C TYR A 594 -17.31 23.58 -12.28
N LEU A 595 -16.15 24.22 -12.50
CA LEU A 595 -15.66 25.35 -11.71
C LEU A 595 -15.83 26.61 -12.55
N ASN A 596 -16.85 27.40 -12.26
CA ASN A 596 -17.21 28.58 -13.05
C ASN A 596 -16.46 29.84 -12.64
N ARG A 597 -16.22 30.76 -13.58
CA ARG A 597 -15.58 32.06 -13.32
C ARG A 597 -16.22 32.88 -12.22
N ASP A 598 -17.54 32.77 -12.07
CA ASP A 598 -18.33 33.49 -11.06
C ASP A 598 -18.23 32.87 -9.65
N GLY A 599 -17.34 31.89 -9.45
CA GLY A 599 -17.13 31.21 -8.19
C GLY A 599 -18.15 30.12 -7.87
N LYS A 600 -19.05 29.77 -8.81
CA LYS A 600 -19.95 28.62 -8.63
C LYS A 600 -19.28 27.30 -9.00
N ALA A 601 -19.56 26.27 -8.20
CA ALA A 601 -19.20 24.89 -8.49
C ALA A 601 -20.48 24.11 -8.81
N LYS A 602 -20.47 23.24 -9.82
CA LYS A 602 -21.68 22.52 -10.22
C LYS A 602 -21.41 21.11 -10.75
N THR A 603 -22.16 20.14 -10.24
CA THR A 603 -22.27 18.79 -10.82
C THR A 603 -23.67 18.59 -11.37
N ALA A 604 -23.98 17.40 -11.90
CA ALA A 604 -25.33 17.08 -12.35
C ALA A 604 -26.36 17.10 -11.21
N ASN A 605 -25.92 16.86 -9.98
CA ASN A 605 -26.79 16.64 -8.82
C ASN A 605 -26.68 17.73 -7.76
N ASP A 606 -25.58 18.50 -7.77
CA ASP A 606 -25.26 19.45 -6.71
C ASP A 606 -24.79 20.78 -7.27
N GLU A 607 -25.05 21.85 -6.51
CA GLU A 607 -24.51 23.17 -6.72
C GLU A 607 -23.79 23.62 -5.46
N GLY A 608 -22.75 24.43 -5.64
CA GLY A 608 -21.97 24.98 -4.55
C GLY A 608 -21.06 26.09 -5.04
N THR A 609 -19.91 26.26 -4.39
CA THR A 609 -19.01 27.39 -4.63
C THR A 609 -17.57 26.94 -4.65
N TRP A 610 -16.71 27.69 -5.31
CA TRP A 610 -15.27 27.52 -5.20
C TRP A 610 -14.57 28.88 -5.22
N THR A 611 -13.38 28.90 -4.63
CA THR A 611 -12.48 30.05 -4.61
C THR A 611 -11.06 29.57 -4.84
N MET A 612 -10.21 30.46 -5.33
CA MET A 612 -8.77 30.30 -5.34
C MET A 612 -8.13 31.48 -4.61
N GLU A 613 -7.02 31.23 -3.93
CA GLU A 613 -6.24 32.29 -3.28
C GLU A 613 -5.50 33.11 -4.35
N GLU A 614 -5.42 34.43 -4.15
CA GLU A 614 -4.62 35.30 -5.01
C GLU A 614 -3.13 34.98 -4.85
N ASP A 615 -2.38 35.01 -5.96
CA ASP A 615 -0.95 34.71 -6.02
C ASP A 615 -0.55 33.37 -5.38
N SER A 616 -1.42 32.36 -5.49
CA SER A 616 -1.24 31.05 -4.85
C SER A 616 -1.88 29.93 -5.69
N TYR A 617 -1.36 28.72 -5.55
CA TYR A 617 -1.95 27.52 -6.16
C TYR A 617 -3.08 26.91 -5.31
N ARG A 618 -3.45 27.51 -4.18
CA ARG A 618 -4.45 26.97 -3.24
C ARG A 618 -5.88 27.28 -3.65
N MET A 619 -6.77 26.37 -3.28
CA MET A 619 -8.18 26.48 -3.62
C MET A 619 -9.09 25.91 -2.54
N THR A 620 -10.34 26.33 -2.55
CA THR A 620 -11.41 25.76 -1.73
C THR A 620 -12.61 25.50 -2.60
N VAL A 621 -13.25 24.35 -2.45
CA VAL A 621 -14.50 24.01 -3.13
C VAL A 621 -15.50 23.45 -2.13
N THR A 622 -16.73 23.92 -2.22
CA THR A 622 -17.89 23.39 -1.49
C THR A 622 -18.82 22.78 -2.51
N ILE A 623 -19.06 21.48 -2.40
CA ILE A 623 -19.95 20.71 -3.28
C ILE A 623 -20.53 19.53 -2.49
N GLY A 624 -21.76 19.11 -2.79
CA GLY A 624 -22.42 18.00 -2.06
C GLY A 624 -22.60 18.27 -0.57
N GLY A 625 -22.67 19.54 -0.15
CA GLY A 625 -22.79 19.96 1.25
C GLY A 625 -21.51 19.81 2.09
N LYS A 626 -20.36 19.50 1.46
CA LYS A 626 -19.04 19.40 2.10
C LYS A 626 -18.09 20.45 1.55
N THR A 627 -17.09 20.82 2.33
CA THR A 627 -16.07 21.81 1.95
C THR A 627 -14.70 21.16 1.97
N TYR A 628 -13.95 21.35 0.90
CA TYR A 628 -12.63 20.80 0.66
C TYR A 628 -11.63 21.93 0.42
N SER A 629 -10.50 21.89 1.11
CA SER A 629 -9.37 22.79 0.90
C SER A 629 -8.24 22.03 0.21
N GLY A 630 -7.63 22.64 -0.79
CA GLY A 630 -6.74 21.94 -1.70
C GLY A 630 -5.83 22.84 -2.52
N VAL A 631 -5.37 22.26 -3.61
CA VAL A 631 -4.31 22.80 -4.47
C VAL A 631 -4.62 22.51 -5.93
N PHE A 632 -4.26 23.44 -6.81
CA PHE A 632 -4.13 23.22 -8.24
C PHE A 632 -2.70 22.80 -8.59
N CYS A 633 -2.57 21.91 -9.58
CA CYS A 633 -1.28 21.54 -10.15
C CYS A 633 -1.43 21.19 -11.62
N LYS A 634 -0.63 21.80 -12.50
CA LYS A 634 -0.42 21.25 -13.84
C LYS A 634 0.45 20.01 -13.73
N MET A 635 0.06 18.94 -14.39
CA MET A 635 0.86 17.72 -14.45
C MET A 635 0.62 16.96 -15.74
N LEU A 636 1.47 15.96 -16.01
CA LEU A 636 1.22 15.00 -17.07
C LEU A 636 0.29 13.90 -16.55
N ASP A 637 -0.78 13.61 -17.29
CA ASP A 637 -1.57 12.40 -17.06
C ASP A 637 -0.74 11.13 -17.36
N GLU A 638 -1.29 9.94 -17.10
CA GLU A 638 -0.54 8.69 -17.35
C GLU A 638 -0.20 8.48 -18.83
N ALA A 639 -0.98 9.07 -19.73
CA ALA A 639 -0.76 9.04 -21.18
C ALA A 639 0.15 10.16 -21.70
N GLN A 640 0.74 10.96 -20.79
CA GLN A 640 1.62 12.08 -21.06
C GLN A 640 0.95 13.28 -21.74
N THR A 641 -0.35 13.47 -21.50
CA THR A 641 -1.07 14.71 -21.84
C THR A 641 -0.87 15.71 -20.70
N GLU A 642 -0.50 16.94 -21.01
CA GLU A 642 -0.52 18.03 -20.02
C GLU A 642 -1.97 18.36 -19.67
N VAL A 643 -2.29 18.34 -18.39
CA VAL A 643 -3.63 18.58 -17.85
C VAL A 643 -3.55 19.52 -16.65
N MET A 644 -4.61 20.31 -16.45
CA MET A 644 -4.80 20.99 -15.16
C MET A 644 -5.45 20.01 -14.19
N THR A 645 -4.94 19.93 -12.96
CA THR A 645 -5.52 19.11 -11.91
C THR A 645 -5.76 19.90 -10.65
N PHE A 646 -6.65 19.40 -9.81
CA PHE A 646 -6.69 19.77 -8.41
C PHE A 646 -6.72 18.53 -7.52
N SER A 647 -6.23 18.68 -6.30
CA SER A 647 -6.40 17.74 -5.21
C SER A 647 -6.85 18.53 -3.98
N ALA A 648 -7.97 18.14 -3.38
CA ALA A 648 -8.52 18.82 -2.21
C ALA A 648 -9.04 17.82 -1.19
N VAL A 649 -8.95 18.19 0.10
CA VAL A 649 -9.32 17.32 1.22
C VAL A 649 -10.27 18.04 2.17
N GLY A 650 -11.18 17.28 2.76
CA GLY A 650 -12.22 17.79 3.63
C GLY A 650 -13.05 16.66 4.19
N SER A 651 -13.59 16.81 5.41
CA SER A 651 -14.44 15.78 6.04
C SER A 651 -13.85 14.36 6.03
N ASN A 652 -12.52 14.22 6.22
CA ASN A 652 -11.77 12.97 6.17
C ASN A 652 -11.75 12.24 4.81
N GLU A 653 -12.03 12.90 3.69
CA GLU A 653 -11.90 12.32 2.36
C GLU A 653 -11.20 13.26 1.38
N SER A 654 -10.79 12.71 0.23
CA SER A 654 -10.10 13.43 -0.84
C SER A 654 -10.96 13.47 -2.10
N ILE A 655 -10.94 14.61 -2.78
CA ILE A 655 -11.46 14.78 -4.14
C ILE A 655 -10.33 15.17 -5.09
N TRP A 656 -10.34 14.58 -6.27
CA TRP A 656 -9.35 14.83 -7.32
C TRP A 656 -10.06 15.27 -8.59
N GLY A 657 -9.60 16.37 -9.19
CA GLY A 657 -10.13 16.86 -10.46
C GLY A 657 -9.09 16.84 -11.56
N VAL A 658 -9.52 16.49 -12.77
CA VAL A 658 -8.68 16.59 -13.98
C VAL A 658 -9.43 17.33 -15.09
N LYS A 659 -8.81 18.37 -15.66
CA LYS A 659 -9.28 19.15 -16.79
C LYS A 659 -8.35 18.95 -17.99
N TYR A 660 -8.95 18.55 -19.12
CA TYR A 660 -8.31 18.29 -20.41
C TYR A 660 -8.49 19.45 -21.38
#